data_AF-A0A8F2W332-F1
#
_entry.id   AF-A0A8F2W332-F1
#
_cell.length_a   1.000
_cell.length_b   1.000
_cell.length_c   1.000
_cell.angle_alpha   90.00
_cell.angle_beta   90.00
_cell.angle_gamma   90.00
#
_symmetry.space_group_name_H-M   'P 1'
#
loop_
_entity.id
_entity.type
_entity.pdbx_description
1 polymer ?
#
loop_
_entity_poly.entity_id
_entity_poly.type
_entity_poly.pdbx_seq_one_letter_code
_entity_poly.pdbx_strand_id
1 'polypeptide(L)'
;MSRALASSKVLLDDAVCPATVIFSIESGKILSIVKEVLQDDHPILKDYDVSPEDFKDVSPLVIMPGLVDAHVHLNEPGRTEWEGFATGTRAAAAGGVTTVIDMPLNAIPPTTTVANFNLKINAARGQTWVDVGFWGGMVPTNLDDLVPLIRMGVRGFKGFLIESGVDEFPAITPNYIVKAMKRVRGEATMLMFHAEMQPHTKHQPPVLAVADGERTPRLVANESHECFVRDTGSVEIEEDGPNGYVQNGHANGQANGHIHQNGGAKYDDCENGEVEELSDDDDDDDDDELVVETPVALTEAVEELDLGRSASFVPKPVANLLHKHSNQAEFDEYKLEDENGADISNEERIALAKSPYLQGSEPQFGPYARMANPNHEETVAHKPSTPLAKPNEITDEKLKDNFEDPFVLAQKEDEALANVDPSLYSSFLASRPDNFETTAIAEIINCSLKYPDVPLHIVHLATHEAIPLMRAAKARGLPITAETCFHYLSLTAEKISACSTHFKCCPPIRSDANRQLLWRALRNDIITTVVSDHSPCTPELKGLEKGDFFSAWGGISSVGLGLPILYTEGQRLNPPISLQEITKWCSWNTAKQVGLSHVKGKLAVGFDADIILFDPETSYIVQNDQLFFKNKLTAYDGMEFQGRVVETLVRGVSVFSIKRGHSKEALGKLLLEPRHTSPSMSDKIINDKDLEDIQGLFQDPDPEINARRVEVYKTARENDISSFPSDLSIMSAFDDVLSCFSLGGQIKNIYRYGTYTTCQAQREKFWFAMWNGSFSEKDIDIEKVAANQRELERRQKVQEFYKQRLLEKKALGSSEDVWDERKTLLNRPFMENVSPQSFQE
;
A
#
# COMPACT_ATOMS: atom_id res chain seq x y z
N MET A 1 -31.23 -9.18 12.84
CA MET A 1 -31.79 -9.47 11.49
C MET A 1 -30.74 -10.13 10.60
N SER A 2 -31.11 -11.18 9.88
CA SER A 2 -30.21 -12.00 9.05
C SER A 2 -30.75 -12.27 7.65
N ARG A 3 -29.88 -12.70 6.74
CA ARG A 3 -30.16 -13.05 5.35
C ARG A 3 -29.40 -14.30 4.94
N ALA A 4 -29.85 -14.95 3.87
CA ALA A 4 -29.15 -16.07 3.25
C ALA A 4 -29.14 -15.97 1.71
N LEU A 5 -27.98 -16.25 1.11
CA LEU A 5 -27.81 -16.39 -0.34
C LEU A 5 -27.27 -17.79 -0.64
N ALA A 6 -28.03 -18.58 -1.39
CA ALA A 6 -27.66 -19.90 -1.88
C ALA A 6 -27.28 -19.85 -3.36
N SER A 7 -26.33 -20.70 -3.77
CA SER A 7 -26.08 -20.98 -5.19
C SER A 7 -25.43 -22.34 -5.38
N SER A 8 -25.70 -22.95 -6.54
CA SER A 8 -24.95 -24.06 -7.11
C SER A 8 -23.48 -23.71 -7.43
N LYS A 9 -23.12 -22.43 -7.49
CA LYS A 9 -21.75 -21.93 -7.65
C LYS A 9 -21.42 -20.90 -6.54
N VAL A 10 -20.67 -21.31 -5.52
CA VAL A 10 -20.10 -20.42 -4.48
C VAL A 10 -18.60 -20.66 -4.41
N LEU A 11 -17.81 -19.57 -4.46
CA LEU A 11 -16.35 -19.61 -4.36
C LEU A 11 -15.93 -19.58 -2.88
N LEU A 12 -15.56 -20.75 -2.35
CA LEU A 12 -15.12 -20.95 -0.97
C LEU A 12 -13.67 -21.46 -0.96
N ASP A 13 -12.78 -20.67 -0.37
CA ASP A 13 -11.32 -20.87 -0.46
C ASP A 13 -10.89 -21.10 -1.92
N ASP A 14 -10.24 -22.23 -2.24
CA ASP A 14 -9.74 -22.55 -3.58
C ASP A 14 -10.76 -23.32 -4.46
N ALA A 15 -12.03 -23.45 -4.04
CA ALA A 15 -13.03 -24.28 -4.72
C ALA A 15 -14.32 -23.53 -5.04
N VAL A 16 -14.91 -23.82 -6.21
CA VAL A 16 -16.31 -23.48 -6.51
C VAL A 16 -17.17 -24.70 -6.18
N CYS A 17 -18.10 -24.56 -5.25
CA CYS A 17 -19.03 -25.63 -4.86
C CYS A 17 -20.44 -25.09 -4.59
N PRO A 18 -21.49 -25.94 -4.59
CA PRO A 18 -22.80 -25.55 -4.09
C PRO A 18 -22.71 -25.15 -2.62
N ALA A 19 -23.30 -24.00 -2.24
CA ALA A 19 -23.35 -23.56 -0.84
C ALA A 19 -24.44 -22.52 -0.57
N THR A 20 -24.72 -22.30 0.71
CA THR A 20 -25.56 -21.24 1.25
C THR A 20 -24.77 -20.40 2.26
N VAL A 21 -24.63 -19.10 1.99
CA VAL A 21 -23.95 -18.13 2.86
C VAL A 21 -25.00 -17.38 3.67
N ILE A 22 -24.93 -17.49 4.99
CA ILE A 22 -25.83 -16.83 5.96
C ILE A 22 -25.08 -15.67 6.62
N PHE A 23 -25.69 -14.49 6.66
CA PHE A 23 -25.06 -13.26 7.15
C PHE A 23 -26.04 -12.33 7.87
N SER A 24 -25.54 -11.57 8.84
CA SER A 24 -26.29 -10.56 9.58
C SER A 24 -26.11 -9.19 8.91
N ILE A 25 -27.23 -8.53 8.61
CA ILE A 25 -27.23 -7.15 8.05
C ILE A 25 -27.00 -6.06 9.12
N GLU A 26 -26.87 -6.49 10.37
CA GLU A 26 -26.85 -5.65 11.57
C GLU A 26 -25.42 -5.55 12.14
N SER A 27 -24.73 -6.69 12.25
CA SER A 27 -23.28 -6.74 12.44
C SER A 27 -22.50 -6.49 11.14
N GLY A 28 -23.13 -6.78 9.99
CA GLY A 28 -22.49 -6.79 8.69
C GLY A 28 -21.62 -8.01 8.40
N LYS A 29 -21.73 -9.08 9.21
CA LYS A 29 -20.83 -10.24 9.20
C LYS A 29 -21.46 -11.50 8.60
N ILE A 30 -20.63 -12.34 7.99
CA ILE A 30 -20.97 -13.72 7.66
C ILE A 30 -21.06 -14.52 8.97
N LEU A 31 -22.20 -15.17 9.20
CA LEU A 31 -22.49 -15.97 10.40
C LEU A 31 -22.21 -17.46 10.19
N SER A 32 -22.57 -17.99 9.02
CA SER A 32 -22.45 -19.41 8.69
C SER A 32 -22.34 -19.62 7.19
N ILE A 33 -21.70 -20.73 6.79
CA ILE A 33 -21.64 -21.18 5.40
C ILE A 33 -21.90 -22.69 5.38
N VAL A 34 -23.01 -23.10 4.78
CA VAL A 34 -23.38 -24.51 4.60
C VAL A 34 -23.00 -24.92 3.18
N LYS A 35 -22.24 -26.01 2.99
CA LYS A 35 -21.77 -26.44 1.66
C LYS A 35 -22.81 -27.23 0.86
N GLU A 36 -24.06 -26.77 0.92
CA GLU A 36 -25.23 -27.28 0.21
C GLU A 36 -26.15 -26.11 -0.18
N VAL A 37 -26.96 -26.29 -1.23
CA VAL A 37 -28.05 -25.34 -1.57
C VAL A 37 -29.27 -25.69 -0.73
N LEU A 38 -29.55 -24.87 0.27
CA LEU A 38 -30.68 -25.07 1.17
C LEU A 38 -32.02 -24.76 0.48
N GLN A 39 -33.11 -25.21 1.09
CA GLN A 39 -34.47 -24.74 0.79
C GLN A 39 -34.87 -23.65 1.79
N ASP A 40 -35.86 -22.82 1.44
CA ASP A 40 -36.33 -21.68 2.24
C ASP A 40 -37.02 -22.08 3.56
N ASP A 41 -37.46 -23.34 3.69
CA ASP A 41 -38.01 -23.91 4.91
C ASP A 41 -36.97 -24.56 5.84
N HIS A 42 -35.70 -24.68 5.42
CA HIS A 42 -34.69 -25.50 6.10
C HIS A 42 -34.43 -25.03 7.55
N PRO A 43 -34.37 -25.93 8.57
CA PRO A 43 -34.32 -25.54 9.97
C PRO A 43 -33.23 -24.52 10.33
N ILE A 44 -32.02 -24.67 9.78
CA ILE A 44 -30.89 -23.78 10.10
C ILE A 44 -31.14 -22.30 9.73
N LEU A 45 -32.05 -22.00 8.80
CA LEU A 45 -32.40 -20.62 8.47
C LEU A 45 -33.14 -19.96 9.65
N LYS A 46 -33.98 -20.71 10.35
CA LYS A 46 -34.70 -20.26 11.56
C LYS A 46 -33.75 -20.12 12.75
N ASP A 47 -32.76 -21.00 12.87
CA ASP A 47 -31.73 -20.93 13.91
C ASP A 47 -30.85 -19.66 13.81
N TYR A 48 -30.85 -18.97 12.66
CA TYR A 48 -30.16 -17.70 12.41
C TYR A 48 -31.09 -16.49 12.22
N ASP A 49 -32.39 -16.59 12.52
CA ASP A 49 -33.40 -15.55 12.26
C ASP A 49 -33.46 -15.06 10.79
N VAL A 50 -33.36 -15.99 9.84
CA VAL A 50 -33.63 -15.75 8.40
C VAL A 50 -35.06 -16.18 8.07
N SER A 51 -35.89 -15.23 7.61
CA SER A 51 -37.22 -15.52 7.08
C SER A 51 -37.18 -15.89 5.59
N PRO A 52 -38.22 -16.57 5.03
CA PRO A 52 -38.22 -16.99 3.63
C PRO A 52 -38.03 -15.85 2.62
N GLU A 53 -38.52 -14.65 2.91
CA GLU A 53 -38.34 -13.46 2.06
C GLU A 53 -36.94 -12.83 2.11
N ASP A 54 -36.12 -13.18 3.13
CA ASP A 54 -34.71 -12.79 3.26
C ASP A 54 -33.73 -13.94 2.91
N PHE A 55 -34.24 -15.11 2.47
CA PHE A 55 -33.51 -16.17 1.77
C PHE A 55 -33.65 -16.03 0.24
N LYS A 56 -32.59 -16.35 -0.52
CA LYS A 56 -32.64 -16.50 -1.99
C LYS A 56 -31.68 -17.56 -2.50
N ASP A 57 -32.15 -18.48 -3.33
CA ASP A 57 -31.29 -19.15 -4.31
C ASP A 57 -31.08 -18.22 -5.51
N VAL A 58 -29.82 -18.00 -5.88
CA VAL A 58 -29.40 -17.16 -7.01
C VAL A 58 -28.70 -17.97 -8.12
N SER A 59 -28.80 -19.30 -8.08
CA SER A 59 -28.32 -20.19 -9.14
C SER A 59 -28.79 -19.75 -10.53
N PRO A 60 -27.93 -19.79 -11.58
CA PRO A 60 -26.56 -20.32 -11.61
C PRO A 60 -25.46 -19.25 -11.40
N LEU A 61 -25.78 -18.10 -10.78
CA LEU A 61 -24.80 -17.03 -10.53
C LEU A 61 -23.72 -17.47 -9.55
N VAL A 62 -22.48 -17.01 -9.76
CA VAL A 62 -21.37 -17.25 -8.84
C VAL A 62 -21.48 -16.28 -7.66
N ILE A 63 -21.57 -16.82 -6.44
CA ILE A 63 -21.36 -16.06 -5.21
C ILE A 63 -19.85 -16.06 -4.90
N MET A 64 -19.24 -14.88 -4.80
CA MET A 64 -17.80 -14.72 -4.54
C MET A 64 -17.55 -13.52 -3.59
N PRO A 65 -16.41 -13.44 -2.88
CA PRO A 65 -16.16 -12.31 -1.99
C PRO A 65 -15.94 -11.02 -2.80
N GLY A 66 -16.25 -9.89 -2.17
CA GLY A 66 -15.99 -8.57 -2.71
C GLY A 66 -14.53 -8.36 -3.11
N LEU A 67 -14.30 -7.63 -4.21
CA LEU A 67 -12.94 -7.21 -4.56
C LEU A 67 -12.48 -6.06 -3.66
N VAL A 68 -11.17 -6.02 -3.42
CA VAL A 68 -10.47 -4.99 -2.66
C VAL A 68 -9.45 -4.35 -3.61
N ASP A 69 -9.75 -3.15 -4.11
CA ASP A 69 -8.88 -2.46 -5.05
C ASP A 69 -7.92 -1.53 -4.28
N ALA A 70 -6.63 -1.85 -4.32
CA ALA A 70 -5.62 -1.17 -3.49
C ALA A 70 -5.06 0.12 -4.12
N HIS A 71 -5.46 0.48 -5.36
CA HIS A 71 -4.86 1.59 -6.11
C HIS A 71 -5.92 2.37 -6.90
N VAL A 72 -6.61 3.31 -6.24
CA VAL A 72 -7.53 4.26 -6.90
C VAL A 72 -7.15 5.70 -6.58
N HIS A 73 -7.34 6.62 -7.52
CA HIS A 73 -7.11 8.05 -7.34
C HIS A 73 -8.45 8.78 -7.27
N LEU A 74 -9.01 8.93 -6.06
CA LEU A 74 -10.21 9.74 -5.84
C LEU A 74 -9.75 11.18 -5.54
N ASN A 75 -9.84 12.03 -6.56
CA ASN A 75 -9.13 13.31 -6.65
C ASN A 75 -9.80 14.45 -5.85
N GLU A 76 -10.56 14.09 -4.81
CA GLU A 76 -11.32 14.99 -3.95
C GLU A 76 -10.70 15.03 -2.54
N PRO A 77 -10.49 16.21 -1.91
CA PRO A 77 -10.84 17.55 -2.36
C PRO A 77 -9.92 18.10 -3.47
N GLY A 78 -10.31 19.23 -4.05
CA GLY A 78 -9.43 20.08 -4.86
C GLY A 78 -9.43 19.81 -6.37
N ARG A 79 -9.48 18.54 -6.79
CA ARG A 79 -9.66 18.12 -8.19
C ARG A 79 -10.89 17.22 -8.36
N THR A 80 -11.93 17.49 -7.57
CA THR A 80 -13.18 16.70 -7.50
C THR A 80 -13.87 16.58 -8.86
N GLU A 81 -13.61 17.48 -9.81
CA GLU A 81 -14.08 17.45 -11.20
C GLU A 81 -13.45 16.35 -12.07
N TRP A 82 -12.28 15.82 -11.72
CA TRP A 82 -11.69 14.64 -12.36
C TRP A 82 -12.42 13.38 -11.93
N GLU A 83 -12.47 13.14 -10.62
CA GLU A 83 -13.24 12.07 -9.98
C GLU A 83 -13.40 12.40 -8.49
N GLY A 84 -14.55 12.02 -7.92
CA GLY A 84 -14.87 12.24 -6.50
C GLY A 84 -15.32 10.96 -5.81
N PHE A 85 -15.42 10.98 -4.48
CA PHE A 85 -15.77 9.81 -3.70
C PHE A 85 -17.11 9.21 -4.13
N ALA A 86 -18.14 10.03 -4.36
CA ALA A 86 -19.44 9.54 -4.80
C ALA A 86 -19.39 8.78 -6.13
N THR A 87 -18.74 9.31 -7.17
CA THR A 87 -18.73 8.69 -8.51
C THR A 87 -17.76 7.51 -8.58
N GLY A 88 -16.53 7.66 -8.07
CA GLY A 88 -15.55 6.56 -8.01
C GLY A 88 -16.03 5.36 -7.17
N THR A 89 -16.60 5.58 -5.98
CA THR A 89 -17.12 4.46 -5.16
C THR A 89 -18.39 3.82 -5.75
N ARG A 90 -19.18 4.55 -6.55
CA ARG A 90 -20.29 3.95 -7.31
C ARG A 90 -19.80 3.13 -8.51
N ALA A 91 -18.73 3.56 -9.19
CA ALA A 91 -18.08 2.74 -10.22
C ALA A 91 -17.48 1.45 -9.62
N ALA A 92 -16.79 1.56 -8.48
CA ALA A 92 -16.34 0.41 -7.69
C ALA A 92 -17.49 -0.56 -7.36
N ALA A 93 -18.58 -0.07 -6.76
CA ALA A 93 -19.75 -0.88 -6.42
C ALA A 93 -20.40 -1.55 -7.65
N ALA A 94 -20.43 -0.87 -8.81
CA ALA A 94 -21.01 -1.41 -10.04
C ALA A 94 -20.24 -2.61 -10.60
N GLY A 95 -18.95 -2.73 -10.27
CA GLY A 95 -18.05 -3.79 -10.72
C GLY A 95 -17.65 -4.82 -9.65
N GLY A 96 -18.38 -4.90 -8.54
CA GLY A 96 -18.11 -5.88 -7.47
C GLY A 96 -16.94 -5.53 -6.55
N VAL A 97 -16.34 -4.35 -6.69
CA VAL A 97 -15.39 -3.83 -5.71
C VAL A 97 -16.18 -3.36 -4.49
N THR A 98 -15.73 -3.73 -3.30
CA THR A 98 -16.42 -3.52 -2.00
C THR A 98 -15.58 -2.76 -0.99
N THR A 99 -14.27 -2.70 -1.23
CA THR A 99 -13.32 -1.82 -0.55
C THR A 99 -12.38 -1.23 -1.59
N VAL A 100 -12.12 0.07 -1.52
CA VAL A 100 -11.04 0.75 -2.26
C VAL A 100 -10.06 1.38 -1.29
N ILE A 101 -8.78 1.42 -1.65
CA ILE A 101 -7.77 2.18 -0.89
C ILE A 101 -7.28 3.33 -1.78
N ASP A 102 -7.60 4.53 -1.35
CA ASP A 102 -7.40 5.77 -2.10
C ASP A 102 -5.96 6.31 -1.95
N MET A 103 -5.39 6.76 -3.07
CA MET A 103 -4.03 7.28 -3.17
C MET A 103 -3.91 8.72 -2.63
N PRO A 104 -2.71 9.12 -2.16
CA PRO A 104 -2.55 10.40 -1.47
C PRO A 104 -2.66 11.61 -2.42
N LEU A 105 -2.43 11.39 -3.71
CA LEU A 105 -2.59 12.30 -4.85
C LEU A 105 -3.73 11.76 -5.77
N ASN A 106 -4.41 12.54 -6.62
CA ASN A 106 -4.16 13.93 -7.02
C ASN A 106 -5.11 14.92 -6.33
N ALA A 107 -5.61 14.58 -5.14
CA ALA A 107 -6.35 15.54 -4.32
C ALA A 107 -5.47 16.73 -3.89
N ILE A 108 -6.05 17.92 -3.78
CA ILE A 108 -5.38 19.14 -3.31
C ILE A 108 -6.02 19.59 -1.98
N PRO A 109 -5.25 19.70 -0.87
CA PRO A 109 -3.85 19.30 -0.74
C PRO A 109 -3.70 17.76 -0.67
N PRO A 110 -2.55 17.20 -1.11
CA PRO A 110 -2.33 15.75 -1.10
C PRO A 110 -2.13 15.22 0.33
N THR A 111 -2.34 13.93 0.53
CA THR A 111 -2.37 13.25 1.86
C THR A 111 -0.98 13.02 2.45
N THR A 112 -0.17 14.08 2.51
CA THR A 112 1.22 14.10 2.99
C THR A 112 1.35 14.55 4.45
N THR A 113 0.30 15.15 5.04
CA THR A 113 0.30 15.57 6.45
C THR A 113 -0.99 15.17 7.15
N VAL A 114 -0.97 15.13 8.49
CA VAL A 114 -2.18 14.86 9.30
C VAL A 114 -3.27 15.92 9.04
N ALA A 115 -2.91 17.17 8.76
CA ALA A 115 -3.87 18.21 8.41
C ALA A 115 -4.57 17.91 7.07
N ASN A 116 -3.80 17.57 6.05
CA ASN A 116 -4.32 17.25 4.71
C ASN A 116 -5.18 15.98 4.75
N PHE A 117 -4.78 14.97 5.52
CA PHE A 117 -5.56 13.74 5.68
C PHE A 117 -6.92 14.00 6.34
N ASN A 118 -6.98 14.88 7.35
CA ASN A 118 -8.25 15.29 7.93
C ASN A 118 -9.17 16.01 6.93
N LEU A 119 -8.62 16.76 5.96
CA LEU A 119 -9.42 17.35 4.87
C LEU A 119 -9.99 16.25 3.95
N LYS A 120 -9.18 15.27 3.54
CA LYS A 120 -9.62 14.18 2.66
C LYS A 120 -10.65 13.25 3.34
N ILE A 121 -10.45 12.93 4.63
CA ILE A 121 -11.45 12.25 5.47
C ILE A 121 -12.77 13.02 5.51
N ASN A 122 -12.72 14.34 5.72
CA ASN A 122 -13.93 15.17 5.79
C ASN A 122 -14.67 15.25 4.45
N ALA A 123 -13.96 15.25 3.32
CA ALA A 123 -14.58 15.21 2.00
C ALA A 123 -15.27 13.86 1.70
N ALA A 124 -14.67 12.73 2.10
CA ALA A 124 -15.22 11.41 1.86
C ALA A 124 -16.51 11.10 2.67
N ARG A 125 -16.71 11.75 3.83
CA ARG A 125 -17.79 11.42 4.78
C ARG A 125 -19.19 11.53 4.15
N GLY A 126 -19.93 10.42 4.22
CA GLY A 126 -21.35 10.38 3.83
C GLY A 126 -21.61 10.27 2.32
N GLN A 127 -20.56 10.10 1.49
CA GLN A 127 -20.71 9.95 0.04
C GLN A 127 -20.00 8.70 -0.54
N THR A 128 -19.62 7.74 0.29
CA THR A 128 -18.95 6.49 -0.11
C THR A 128 -19.93 5.30 -0.23
N TRP A 129 -20.03 4.68 -1.41
CA TRP A 129 -20.86 3.48 -1.64
C TRP A 129 -20.16 2.16 -1.30
N VAL A 130 -18.84 2.16 -1.26
CA VAL A 130 -17.99 1.04 -0.84
C VAL A 130 -17.07 1.52 0.29
N ASP A 131 -16.43 0.61 1.00
CA ASP A 131 -15.49 1.02 2.05
C ASP A 131 -14.25 1.71 1.46
N VAL A 132 -13.73 2.72 2.19
CA VAL A 132 -12.59 3.52 1.74
C VAL A 132 -11.52 3.54 2.82
N GLY A 133 -10.38 2.91 2.54
CA GLY A 133 -9.11 3.19 3.24
C GLY A 133 -8.28 4.22 2.48
N PHE A 134 -7.16 4.64 3.07
CA PHE A 134 -6.32 5.71 2.51
C PHE A 134 -4.83 5.37 2.62
N TRP A 135 -4.07 5.77 1.61
CA TRP A 135 -2.61 5.82 1.64
C TRP A 135 -2.13 7.22 2.04
N GLY A 136 -1.04 7.28 2.80
CA GLY A 136 -0.29 8.52 3.00
C GLY A 136 0.67 8.77 1.83
N GLY A 137 1.19 10.00 1.72
CA GLY A 137 2.23 10.35 0.76
C GLY A 137 3.62 10.42 1.38
N MET A 138 4.64 10.08 0.59
CA MET A 138 6.04 10.43 0.84
C MET A 138 6.46 11.53 -0.15
N VAL A 139 6.87 12.67 0.39
CA VAL A 139 7.49 13.79 -0.35
C VAL A 139 8.73 14.24 0.43
N PRO A 140 9.75 14.87 -0.19
CA PRO A 140 11.05 15.13 0.44
C PRO A 140 11.03 15.85 1.80
N THR A 141 9.97 16.60 2.10
CA THR A 141 9.79 17.43 3.29
C THR A 141 9.04 16.76 4.46
N ASN A 142 8.32 15.65 4.27
CA ASN A 142 7.32 15.16 5.25
C ASN A 142 7.73 13.94 6.11
N LEU A 143 9.04 13.69 6.31
CA LEU A 143 9.52 12.56 7.12
C LEU A 143 8.96 12.54 8.56
N ASP A 144 8.59 13.70 9.12
CA ASP A 144 8.00 13.80 10.46
C ASP A 144 6.51 13.47 10.52
N ASP A 145 5.76 13.57 9.40
CA ASP A 145 4.34 13.24 9.33
C ASP A 145 4.04 11.74 9.21
N LEU A 146 5.01 10.92 8.78
CA LEU A 146 4.79 9.50 8.49
C LEU A 146 4.21 8.73 9.69
N VAL A 147 4.87 8.79 10.86
CA VAL A 147 4.40 8.10 12.07
C VAL A 147 3.08 8.67 12.62
N PRO A 148 2.87 10.00 12.68
CA PRO A 148 1.54 10.59 12.92
C PRO A 148 0.44 10.09 11.97
N LEU A 149 0.71 9.91 10.68
CA LEU A 149 -0.26 9.42 9.70
C LEU A 149 -0.61 7.93 9.90
N ILE A 150 0.36 7.07 10.28
CA ILE A 150 0.08 5.67 10.66
C ILE A 150 -0.92 5.62 11.81
N ARG A 151 -0.73 6.47 12.83
CA ARG A 151 -1.60 6.58 14.01
C ARG A 151 -2.99 7.14 13.70
N MET A 152 -3.14 7.84 12.57
CA MET A 152 -4.42 8.30 12.03
C MET A 152 -5.15 7.24 11.16
N GLY A 153 -4.53 6.10 10.89
CA GLY A 153 -5.15 4.99 10.14
C GLY A 153 -4.83 4.89 8.65
N VAL A 154 -3.81 5.60 8.14
CA VAL A 154 -3.34 5.35 6.76
C VAL A 154 -2.73 3.94 6.66
N ARG A 155 -2.87 3.29 5.50
CA ARG A 155 -2.45 1.90 5.32
C ARG A 155 -0.98 1.71 4.95
N GLY A 156 -0.28 2.80 4.66
CA GLY A 156 1.10 2.82 4.17
C GLY A 156 1.36 4.10 3.40
N PHE A 157 2.47 4.18 2.67
CA PHE A 157 2.86 5.41 1.98
C PHE A 157 3.28 5.20 0.52
N LYS A 158 2.71 5.99 -0.39
CA LYS A 158 3.10 6.07 -1.82
C LYS A 158 4.14 7.18 -2.01
N GLY A 159 5.19 6.89 -2.77
CA GLY A 159 6.15 7.87 -3.32
C GLY A 159 6.43 7.60 -4.80
N PHE A 160 7.18 8.49 -5.46
CA PHE A 160 7.62 8.39 -6.85
C PHE A 160 9.15 8.59 -6.92
N LEU A 161 9.83 7.88 -7.83
CA LEU A 161 11.27 8.05 -8.11
C LEU A 161 11.54 8.87 -9.40
N ILE A 162 10.48 9.40 -10.02
CA ILE A 162 10.44 10.34 -11.15
C ILE A 162 9.32 11.35 -10.88
N GLU A 163 9.20 12.40 -11.68
CA GLU A 163 8.12 13.39 -11.50
C GLU A 163 6.71 12.78 -11.64
N SER A 164 5.81 13.15 -10.73
CA SER A 164 4.47 12.55 -10.61
C SER A 164 3.39 13.25 -11.46
N GLY A 165 3.78 14.15 -12.36
CA GLY A 165 2.87 15.01 -13.12
C GLY A 165 2.27 16.20 -12.35
N VAL A 166 2.56 16.37 -11.05
CA VAL A 166 1.99 17.45 -10.21
C VAL A 166 3.01 18.03 -9.21
N ASP A 167 3.11 19.38 -9.19
CA ASP A 167 4.05 20.14 -8.34
C ASP A 167 3.96 19.78 -6.85
N GLU A 168 2.76 19.50 -6.34
CA GLU A 168 2.50 19.25 -4.92
C GLU A 168 2.85 17.82 -4.45
N PHE A 169 3.32 16.94 -5.34
CA PHE A 169 3.76 15.59 -5.00
C PHE A 169 5.16 15.23 -5.58
N PRO A 170 6.19 16.05 -5.29
CA PRO A 170 7.51 15.92 -5.92
C PRO A 170 8.22 14.61 -5.57
N ALA A 171 9.08 14.16 -6.50
CA ALA A 171 9.80 12.89 -6.41
C ALA A 171 10.68 12.75 -5.15
N ILE A 172 10.85 11.51 -4.67
CA ILE A 172 11.72 11.14 -3.55
C ILE A 172 12.97 10.40 -4.04
N THR A 173 14.08 10.56 -3.31
CA THR A 173 15.36 9.92 -3.63
C THR A 173 15.58 8.61 -2.85
N PRO A 174 16.47 7.69 -3.30
CA PRO A 174 16.85 6.51 -2.51
C PRO A 174 17.31 6.84 -1.08
N ASN A 175 18.00 7.96 -0.87
CA ASN A 175 18.37 8.47 0.46
C ASN A 175 17.14 8.81 1.32
N TYR A 176 16.09 9.39 0.72
CA TYR A 176 14.80 9.56 1.40
C TYR A 176 14.17 8.21 1.75
N ILE A 177 14.18 7.22 0.85
CA ILE A 177 13.61 5.88 1.12
C ILE A 177 14.25 5.26 2.36
N VAL A 178 15.59 5.25 2.46
CA VAL A 178 16.32 4.74 3.63
C VAL A 178 15.96 5.52 4.93
N LYS A 179 15.74 6.84 4.84
CA LYS A 179 15.28 7.65 5.99
C LYS A 179 13.83 7.36 6.39
N ALA A 180 12.94 7.16 5.42
CA ALA A 180 11.55 6.79 5.65
C ALA A 180 11.45 5.39 6.28
N MET A 181 12.23 4.42 5.78
CA MET A 181 12.36 3.08 6.38
C MET A 181 12.84 3.16 7.83
N LYS A 182 13.90 3.94 8.12
CA LYS A 182 14.38 4.18 9.50
C LYS A 182 13.28 4.78 10.39
N ARG A 183 12.46 5.67 9.84
CA ARG A 183 11.38 6.38 10.56
C ARG A 183 10.20 5.49 10.93
N VAL A 184 9.80 4.56 10.05
CA VAL A 184 8.62 3.71 10.25
C VAL A 184 8.93 2.29 10.76
N ARG A 185 10.21 2.00 11.03
CA ARG A 185 10.67 0.70 11.51
C ARG A 185 9.94 0.29 12.80
N GLY A 186 9.30 -0.88 12.79
CA GLY A 186 8.51 -1.41 13.91
C GLY A 186 7.05 -0.94 13.96
N GLU A 187 6.65 0.05 13.16
CA GLU A 187 5.24 0.41 12.98
C GLU A 187 4.57 -0.54 11.97
N ALA A 188 3.25 -0.78 12.09
CA ALA A 188 2.49 -1.74 11.29
C ALA A 188 2.18 -1.21 9.86
N THR A 189 3.19 -0.96 9.04
CA THR A 189 3.03 -0.22 7.78
C THR A 189 3.79 -0.84 6.60
N MET A 190 3.71 -0.18 5.44
CA MET A 190 4.47 -0.49 4.23
C MET A 190 4.80 0.78 3.44
N LEU A 191 5.91 0.78 2.73
CA LEU A 191 6.30 1.84 1.80
C LEU A 191 6.16 1.34 0.35
N MET A 192 5.59 2.15 -0.53
CA MET A 192 5.32 1.76 -1.90
C MET A 192 5.68 2.84 -2.91
N PHE A 193 6.08 2.42 -4.12
CA PHE A 193 6.80 3.27 -5.05
C PHE A 193 6.27 3.14 -6.47
N HIS A 194 5.93 4.28 -7.09
CA HIS A 194 5.97 4.38 -8.55
C HIS A 194 7.45 4.30 -8.93
N ALA A 195 7.84 3.13 -9.41
CA ALA A 195 9.22 2.77 -9.68
C ALA A 195 9.55 3.01 -11.16
N GLU A 196 9.72 4.26 -11.55
CA GLU A 196 10.47 4.65 -12.75
C GLU A 196 11.58 5.62 -12.28
N MET A 197 12.79 5.48 -12.82
CA MET A 197 13.96 6.31 -12.46
C MET A 197 14.97 6.29 -13.61
N GLN A 198 15.49 7.47 -13.98
CA GLN A 198 16.50 7.57 -15.03
C GLN A 198 17.84 6.94 -14.61
N PRO A 199 18.49 6.12 -15.48
CA PRO A 199 19.85 5.65 -15.24
C PRO A 199 20.84 6.82 -15.12
N HIS A 200 21.56 6.91 -13.99
CA HIS A 200 22.54 7.98 -13.77
C HIS A 200 23.74 7.86 -14.72
N THR A 201 23.95 8.87 -15.58
CA THR A 201 24.99 8.88 -16.64
C THR A 201 26.45 8.78 -16.18
N LYS A 202 26.71 8.65 -14.88
CA LYS A 202 28.05 8.48 -14.27
C LYS A 202 28.17 7.27 -13.32
N HIS A 203 27.10 6.51 -13.11
CA HIS A 203 27.12 5.29 -12.31
C HIS A 203 26.58 4.11 -13.12
N GLN A 204 27.31 3.00 -13.12
CA GLN A 204 26.80 1.74 -13.66
C GLN A 204 25.55 1.32 -12.85
N PRO A 205 24.57 0.63 -13.48
CA PRO A 205 23.41 0.12 -12.76
C PRO A 205 23.89 -0.73 -11.56
N PRO A 206 23.30 -0.56 -10.37
CA PRO A 206 23.89 -1.04 -9.14
C PRO A 206 23.97 -2.57 -9.12
N VAL A 207 25.20 -3.09 -9.15
CA VAL A 207 25.46 -4.52 -9.05
C VAL A 207 25.10 -4.99 -7.65
N LEU A 208 24.23 -6.01 -7.55
CA LEU A 208 23.99 -6.74 -6.30
C LEU A 208 25.30 -7.44 -5.88
N ALA A 209 26.07 -6.77 -5.02
CA ALA A 209 27.33 -7.29 -4.52
C ALA A 209 27.13 -8.66 -3.86
N VAL A 210 27.93 -9.63 -4.29
CA VAL A 210 28.10 -10.94 -3.65
C VAL A 210 29.48 -10.92 -3.01
N ALA A 211 29.63 -11.52 -1.83
CA ALA A 211 30.96 -11.72 -1.26
C ALA A 211 31.78 -12.70 -2.11
N ASP A 212 33.10 -12.61 -1.98
CA ASP A 212 34.11 -13.48 -2.61
C ASP A 212 34.22 -13.47 -4.14
N GLY A 213 35.08 -12.58 -4.62
CA GLY A 213 36.05 -12.88 -5.67
C GLY A 213 35.59 -12.80 -7.13
N GLU A 214 34.51 -13.49 -7.50
CA GLU A 214 34.11 -13.64 -8.90
C GLU A 214 32.93 -12.73 -9.29
N ARG A 215 33.06 -12.09 -10.45
CA ARG A 215 32.17 -10.99 -10.86
C ARG A 215 30.85 -11.53 -11.42
N THR A 216 29.75 -11.20 -10.74
CA THR A 216 28.41 -11.30 -11.31
C THR A 216 28.28 -10.47 -12.61
N PRO A 217 27.32 -10.81 -13.51
CA PRO A 217 27.31 -10.28 -14.87
C PRO A 217 27.27 -8.75 -14.96
N ARG A 218 28.22 -8.18 -15.72
CA ARG A 218 28.25 -6.75 -16.06
C ARG A 218 27.18 -6.41 -17.09
N LEU A 219 26.28 -5.49 -16.75
CA LEU A 219 25.62 -4.63 -17.73
C LEU A 219 26.49 -3.39 -17.95
N VAL A 220 27.32 -3.43 -18.99
CA VAL A 220 28.20 -2.33 -19.44
C VAL A 220 28.17 -2.30 -20.96
N ALA A 221 28.15 -1.10 -21.56
CA ALA A 221 28.16 -0.93 -23.01
C ALA A 221 29.51 -1.36 -23.64
N ASN A 222 29.47 -1.67 -24.94
CA ASN A 222 30.59 -2.24 -25.72
C ASN A 222 31.92 -1.47 -25.58
N GLU A 223 32.97 -2.17 -25.15
CA GLU A 223 34.35 -1.98 -25.64
C GLU A 223 35.01 -3.36 -25.84
N SER A 224 36.08 -3.40 -26.64
CA SER A 224 36.56 -4.62 -27.33
C SER A 224 37.69 -5.37 -26.62
N HIS A 225 37.80 -6.69 -26.88
CA HIS A 225 39.02 -7.32 -27.42
C HIS A 225 38.81 -8.81 -27.81
N GLU A 226 39.84 -9.39 -28.43
CA GLU A 226 39.88 -10.71 -29.08
C GLU A 226 40.25 -11.84 -28.05
N CYS A 227 40.33 -13.14 -28.36
CA CYS A 227 40.43 -13.86 -29.63
C CYS A 227 40.04 -15.35 -29.51
N PHE A 228 39.83 -16.01 -30.67
CA PHE A 228 40.04 -17.44 -31.02
C PHE A 228 38.90 -18.13 -31.80
N VAL A 229 39.28 -19.11 -32.62
CA VAL A 229 38.54 -19.61 -33.79
C VAL A 229 38.65 -21.14 -33.89
N ARG A 230 37.57 -21.82 -34.33
CA ARG A 230 37.46 -23.11 -35.09
C ARG A 230 36.21 -23.89 -34.68
N ASP A 231 35.65 -24.81 -35.46
CA ASP A 231 35.52 -24.96 -36.92
C ASP A 231 34.38 -25.97 -37.17
N THR A 232 33.68 -25.95 -38.30
CA THR A 232 32.45 -26.76 -38.49
C THR A 232 32.67 -28.02 -39.33
N GLY A 233 32.40 -29.19 -38.74
CA GLY A 233 32.35 -30.49 -39.43
C GLY A 233 31.01 -31.21 -39.21
N SER A 234 30.35 -31.61 -40.30
CA SER A 234 28.99 -32.18 -40.32
C SER A 234 28.95 -33.70 -40.51
N VAL A 235 28.05 -34.40 -39.83
CA VAL A 235 27.58 -35.76 -40.19
C VAL A 235 26.10 -35.92 -39.83
N GLU A 236 25.30 -36.50 -40.73
CA GLU A 236 23.93 -36.99 -40.51
C GLU A 236 23.96 -38.53 -40.40
N ILE A 237 23.15 -39.14 -39.53
CA ILE A 237 22.78 -40.58 -39.57
C ILE A 237 21.32 -40.74 -39.11
N GLU A 238 20.57 -41.63 -39.76
CA GLU A 238 19.15 -41.93 -39.51
C GLU A 238 18.92 -43.06 -38.47
N GLU A 239 17.69 -43.59 -38.44
CA GLU A 239 17.09 -44.54 -37.49
C GLU A 239 17.80 -45.91 -37.38
N ASP A 240 17.86 -46.47 -36.16
CA ASP A 240 17.37 -47.83 -35.87
C ASP A 240 17.30 -48.13 -34.35
N GLY A 241 16.57 -49.17 -33.94
CA GLY A 241 16.54 -49.70 -32.56
C GLY A 241 16.76 -51.23 -32.52
N PRO A 242 16.36 -51.98 -31.47
CA PRO A 242 15.98 -51.63 -30.09
C PRO A 242 16.69 -52.56 -29.03
N ASN A 243 16.18 -52.61 -27.79
CA ASN A 243 16.56 -53.51 -26.67
C ASN A 243 17.91 -53.25 -25.95
N GLY A 244 18.05 -53.65 -24.68
CA GLY A 244 19.33 -53.55 -23.95
C GLY A 244 19.32 -53.67 -22.41
N TYR A 245 18.62 -54.66 -21.84
CA TYR A 245 18.51 -54.89 -20.38
C TYR A 245 19.85 -55.35 -19.70
N VAL A 246 19.95 -55.20 -18.36
CA VAL A 246 20.84 -55.91 -17.38
C VAL A 246 22.23 -55.34 -17.00
N GLN A 247 22.25 -54.71 -15.80
CA GLN A 247 23.08 -54.95 -14.59
C GLN A 247 24.63 -55.08 -14.55
N ASN A 248 25.18 -54.52 -13.45
CA ASN A 248 26.28 -55.01 -12.57
C ASN A 248 27.72 -55.18 -13.10
N GLY A 249 28.70 -54.61 -12.36
CA GLY A 249 30.14 -54.87 -12.57
C GLY A 249 31.06 -54.23 -11.51
N HIS A 250 31.32 -54.95 -10.41
CA HIS A 250 32.17 -54.50 -9.29
C HIS A 250 33.69 -54.45 -9.58
N ALA A 251 34.39 -53.60 -8.81
CA ALA A 251 35.69 -53.83 -8.11
C ALA A 251 37.04 -53.32 -8.68
N ASN A 252 37.72 -52.54 -7.80
CA ASN A 252 39.11 -52.63 -7.31
C ASN A 252 40.36 -52.61 -8.24
N GLY A 253 41.42 -51.94 -7.75
CA GLY A 253 42.81 -52.05 -8.26
C GLY A 253 43.48 -50.69 -8.50
N GLN A 254 43.87 -49.92 -7.49
CA GLN A 254 45.11 -50.03 -6.67
C GLN A 254 46.46 -50.04 -7.44
N ALA A 255 47.17 -48.90 -7.32
CA ALA A 255 48.59 -48.76 -6.92
C ALA A 255 49.77 -48.66 -7.95
N ASN A 256 50.64 -47.67 -7.66
CA ASN A 256 52.11 -47.57 -7.84
C ASN A 256 52.77 -47.34 -9.22
N GLY A 257 53.78 -46.44 -9.26
CA GLY A 257 54.94 -46.58 -10.18
C GLY A 257 55.76 -45.34 -10.61
N HIS A 258 56.69 -44.85 -9.76
CA HIS A 258 58.00 -44.18 -10.04
C HIS A 258 58.25 -43.27 -11.30
N ILE A 259 58.63 -41.98 -11.13
CA ILE A 259 60.00 -41.38 -11.00
C ILE A 259 60.86 -41.31 -12.30
N HIS A 260 61.17 -40.07 -12.76
CA HIS A 260 62.51 -39.46 -13.05
C HIS A 260 62.28 -38.02 -13.63
N GLN A 261 62.86 -36.94 -13.09
CA GLN A 261 64.12 -36.24 -13.50
C GLN A 261 64.14 -35.69 -14.96
N ASN A 262 64.71 -34.51 -15.30
CA ASN A 262 65.74 -33.70 -14.62
C ASN A 262 65.85 -32.23 -15.13
N GLY A 263 66.27 -31.27 -14.27
CA GLY A 263 66.92 -29.96 -14.61
C GLY A 263 66.05 -28.79 -15.15
N GLY A 264 66.41 -27.50 -14.96
CA GLY A 264 67.41 -26.90 -14.05
C GLY A 264 67.85 -25.44 -14.34
N ALA A 265 67.85 -24.58 -13.31
CA ALA A 265 68.41 -23.19 -13.23
C ALA A 265 67.71 -22.09 -14.11
N LYS A 266 67.80 -20.77 -13.83
CA LYS A 266 68.66 -19.94 -12.94
C LYS A 266 67.86 -18.79 -12.23
N TYR A 267 68.52 -18.14 -11.26
CA TYR A 267 68.23 -16.77 -10.77
C TYR A 267 68.72 -15.67 -11.73
N ASP A 268 68.23 -14.44 -11.54
CA ASP A 268 69.05 -13.21 -11.38
C ASP A 268 68.20 -12.13 -10.67
N ASP A 269 68.84 -11.22 -9.91
CA ASP A 269 68.21 -10.23 -9.00
C ASP A 269 68.04 -8.83 -9.62
N CYS A 270 67.26 -7.95 -8.97
CA CYS A 270 67.44 -6.49 -8.99
C CYS A 270 66.77 -5.82 -7.77
N GLU A 271 67.28 -4.65 -7.36
CA GLU A 271 67.14 -4.11 -5.98
C GLU A 271 66.35 -2.79 -5.85
N ASN A 272 65.75 -2.62 -4.66
CA ASN A 272 65.63 -1.43 -3.78
C ASN A 272 65.12 -0.05 -4.28
N GLY A 273 64.41 0.62 -3.37
CA GLY A 273 64.19 2.07 -3.35
C GLY A 273 62.70 2.48 -3.31
N GLU A 274 62.23 3.34 -2.40
CA GLU A 274 62.82 3.83 -1.14
C GLU A 274 61.67 4.31 -0.22
N VAL A 275 61.90 4.54 1.07
CA VAL A 275 60.85 4.93 2.04
C VAL A 275 61.10 6.34 2.56
N GLU A 276 60.08 7.20 2.54
CA GLU A 276 60.01 8.39 3.41
C GLU A 276 58.72 8.34 4.25
N GLU A 277 58.90 8.33 5.57
CA GLU A 277 57.86 8.59 6.56
C GLU A 277 57.83 10.10 6.84
N LEU A 278 56.64 10.68 7.01
CA LEU A 278 56.46 11.96 7.71
C LEU A 278 55.25 11.87 8.64
N SER A 279 55.36 12.60 9.75
CA SER A 279 54.87 12.15 11.06
C SER A 279 53.86 13.10 11.70
N ASP A 280 52.86 12.48 12.33
CA ASP A 280 52.28 12.79 13.66
C ASP A 280 51.54 14.14 13.91
N ASP A 281 50.73 14.08 14.98
CA ASP A 281 50.00 15.13 15.70
C ASP A 281 48.83 15.86 14.98
N ASP A 282 47.67 16.11 15.60
CA ASP A 282 46.80 15.35 16.54
C ASP A 282 45.53 16.23 16.80
N ASP A 283 44.36 15.62 17.03
CA ASP A 283 43.23 16.15 17.84
C ASP A 283 42.01 15.20 17.71
N ASP A 284 41.59 14.57 18.82
CA ASP A 284 40.50 13.58 18.89
C ASP A 284 39.08 14.18 19.02
N ASP A 285 38.06 13.41 18.63
CA ASP A 285 36.73 13.39 19.28
C ASP A 285 36.04 12.03 18.96
N ASP A 286 35.53 11.32 19.97
CA ASP A 286 35.25 9.87 19.96
C ASP A 286 34.19 9.37 18.95
N ASP A 287 34.46 8.22 18.29
CA ASP A 287 33.49 7.41 17.52
C ASP A 287 33.47 5.96 18.09
N ASP A 288 32.35 5.53 18.67
CA ASP A 288 32.23 4.31 19.49
C ASP A 288 32.22 3.01 18.63
N GLU A 289 33.17 2.10 18.84
CA GLU A 289 33.29 0.85 18.06
C GLU A 289 32.10 -0.12 18.27
N LEU A 290 31.34 -0.40 17.20
CA LEU A 290 30.43 -1.55 17.15
C LEU A 290 31.12 -2.77 16.53
N VAL A 291 31.42 -3.76 17.38
CA VAL A 291 32.07 -5.02 17.02
C VAL A 291 31.31 -5.74 15.89
N VAL A 292 31.97 -5.90 14.75
CA VAL A 292 31.44 -6.65 13.60
C VAL A 292 31.76 -8.13 13.77
N GLU A 293 30.79 -8.93 14.24
CA GLU A 293 30.88 -10.39 14.13
C GLU A 293 30.82 -10.80 12.64
N THR A 294 31.72 -11.70 12.23
CA THR A 294 31.91 -12.10 10.84
C THR A 294 30.71 -12.88 10.27
N PRO A 295 30.24 -12.60 9.05
CA PRO A 295 29.18 -13.39 8.41
C PRO A 295 29.55 -14.87 8.26
N VAL A 296 28.59 -15.75 8.57
CA VAL A 296 28.73 -17.19 8.35
C VAL A 296 28.63 -17.49 6.84
N ALA A 297 29.68 -18.08 6.26
CA ALA A 297 29.74 -18.41 4.85
C ALA A 297 28.75 -19.53 4.45
N LEU A 298 28.15 -19.39 3.26
CA LEU A 298 27.12 -20.28 2.71
C LEU A 298 27.37 -20.52 1.21
N THR A 299 28.20 -21.52 0.87
CA THR A 299 28.73 -21.71 -0.49
C THR A 299 28.32 -23.01 -1.19
N GLU A 300 27.73 -24.00 -0.49
CA GLU A 300 27.49 -25.35 -1.06
C GLU A 300 26.05 -25.59 -1.55
N ALA A 301 25.10 -24.68 -1.29
CA ALA A 301 23.66 -24.91 -1.53
C ALA A 301 23.11 -24.40 -2.89
N VAL A 302 23.96 -23.85 -3.77
CA VAL A 302 23.53 -23.23 -5.05
C VAL A 302 23.75 -24.15 -6.24
N GLU A 303 24.75 -25.05 -6.20
CA GLU A 303 25.09 -25.92 -7.34
C GLU A 303 24.15 -27.15 -7.48
N GLU A 304 23.50 -27.61 -6.41
CA GLU A 304 22.59 -28.77 -6.45
C GLU A 304 21.11 -28.42 -6.75
N LEU A 305 20.78 -27.15 -6.99
CA LEU A 305 19.42 -26.75 -7.39
C LEU A 305 19.14 -27.07 -8.86
N ASP A 306 18.76 -28.33 -9.16
CA ASP A 306 18.24 -28.74 -10.48
C ASP A 306 17.09 -27.82 -10.90
N LEU A 307 17.33 -27.01 -11.94
CA LEU A 307 16.43 -25.96 -12.43
C LEU A 307 15.23 -26.50 -13.22
N GLY A 308 14.56 -27.53 -12.69
CA GLY A 308 13.18 -27.91 -13.02
C GLY A 308 12.88 -28.04 -14.51
N ARG A 309 13.74 -28.78 -15.23
CA ARG A 309 13.83 -28.89 -16.71
C ARG A 309 12.57 -28.52 -17.52
N SER A 310 12.41 -27.23 -17.79
CA SER A 310 11.68 -26.72 -18.96
C SER A 310 12.64 -25.95 -19.88
N ALA A 311 13.66 -26.68 -20.39
CA ALA A 311 14.75 -26.16 -21.21
C ALA A 311 14.30 -25.83 -22.65
N SER A 312 13.35 -24.90 -22.79
CA SER A 312 12.66 -24.61 -24.04
C SER A 312 12.07 -23.19 -24.16
N PHE A 313 12.61 -22.19 -23.42
CA PHE A 313 12.20 -20.78 -23.62
C PHE A 313 13.32 -19.72 -23.49
N VAL A 314 14.48 -19.99 -24.12
CA VAL A 314 15.30 -18.92 -24.71
C VAL A 314 15.16 -19.04 -26.23
N PRO A 315 14.58 -18.07 -26.94
CA PRO A 315 14.51 -18.11 -28.40
C PRO A 315 15.91 -18.23 -29.00
N LYS A 316 16.10 -19.14 -29.97
CA LYS A 316 17.43 -19.34 -30.61
C LYS A 316 18.08 -18.08 -31.19
N PRO A 317 17.36 -17.04 -31.66
CA PRO A 317 17.98 -15.75 -31.97
C PRO A 317 18.77 -15.16 -30.79
N VAL A 318 18.22 -15.18 -29.56
CA VAL A 318 18.88 -14.65 -28.35
C VAL A 318 20.11 -15.48 -27.97
N ALA A 319 20.03 -16.82 -28.09
CA ALA A 319 21.18 -17.70 -27.83
C ALA A 319 22.29 -17.56 -28.90
N ASN A 320 21.94 -17.25 -30.15
CA ASN A 320 22.91 -17.08 -31.24
C ASN A 320 23.49 -15.65 -31.30
N LEU A 321 22.74 -14.62 -30.87
CA LEU A 321 23.20 -13.23 -30.73
C LEU A 321 24.41 -13.11 -29.80
N LEU A 322 24.56 -14.03 -28.84
CA LEU A 322 25.70 -14.08 -27.92
C LEU A 322 27.00 -14.63 -28.55
N HIS A 323 27.00 -15.08 -29.81
CA HIS A 323 28.09 -15.94 -30.32
C HIS A 323 28.85 -15.49 -31.59
N LYS A 324 28.39 -14.49 -32.36
CA LYS A 324 29.12 -14.01 -33.56
C LYS A 324 28.97 -12.50 -33.80
N HIS A 325 30.09 -11.84 -34.12
CA HIS A 325 30.17 -10.42 -34.47
C HIS A 325 30.87 -10.22 -35.84
N SER A 326 30.93 -8.95 -36.27
CA SER A 326 31.61 -8.41 -37.46
C SER A 326 31.20 -8.96 -38.82
N ASN A 327 30.24 -8.28 -39.47
CA ASN A 327 30.53 -7.48 -40.67
C ASN A 327 29.39 -6.48 -40.96
N GLN A 328 29.63 -5.53 -41.86
CA GLN A 328 28.62 -4.56 -42.30
C GLN A 328 27.63 -5.19 -43.31
N ALA A 329 26.53 -5.77 -42.82
CA ALA A 329 25.34 -6.07 -43.60
C ALA A 329 24.11 -6.27 -42.67
N GLU A 330 22.94 -5.83 -43.14
CA GLU A 330 21.60 -6.35 -42.79
C GLU A 330 21.29 -6.54 -41.28
N PHE A 331 20.80 -5.46 -40.67
CA PHE A 331 19.97 -5.54 -39.45
C PHE A 331 18.51 -5.73 -39.86
N ASP A 332 17.97 -6.95 -39.68
CA ASP A 332 16.53 -7.19 -39.52
C ASP A 332 16.29 -7.41 -38.02
N GLU A 333 16.01 -6.36 -37.23
CA GLU A 333 14.68 -5.78 -37.01
C GLU A 333 13.74 -6.67 -36.16
N TYR A 334 13.77 -6.43 -34.84
CA TYR A 334 12.60 -6.69 -33.99
C TYR A 334 11.78 -5.39 -33.89
N LYS A 335 11.05 -5.08 -34.97
CA LYS A 335 10.18 -3.91 -35.03
C LYS A 335 8.93 -4.10 -34.18
N LEU A 336 8.52 -3.01 -33.54
CA LEU A 336 7.11 -2.79 -33.19
C LEU A 336 6.52 -1.99 -34.36
N GLU A 337 6.17 -2.68 -35.44
CA GLU A 337 5.42 -2.06 -36.54
C GLU A 337 4.04 -1.66 -36.01
N ASP A 338 3.71 -0.36 -36.06
CA ASP A 338 2.33 0.07 -35.98
C ASP A 338 1.62 -0.26 -37.31
N GLU A 339 0.30 -0.12 -37.38
CA GLU A 339 -0.47 -0.44 -38.59
C GLU A 339 -0.14 0.46 -39.80
N ASN A 340 0.74 1.47 -39.63
CA ASN A 340 1.22 2.40 -40.66
C ASN A 340 2.71 2.21 -41.04
N GLY A 341 3.48 1.40 -40.30
CA GLY A 341 4.90 1.13 -40.55
C GLY A 341 5.87 2.24 -40.14
N ALA A 342 5.49 3.12 -39.20
CA ALA A 342 6.26 4.28 -38.76
C ALA A 342 7.20 3.94 -37.59
N ASP A 343 8.39 3.39 -37.88
CA ASP A 343 9.42 3.15 -36.86
C ASP A 343 10.37 4.34 -36.68
N ILE A 344 10.71 4.64 -35.43
CA ILE A 344 11.64 5.69 -34.99
C ILE A 344 13.05 5.13 -34.81
N SER A 345 14.06 5.90 -35.23
CA SER A 345 15.46 5.46 -35.23
C SER A 345 16.01 5.23 -33.82
N ASN A 346 17.09 4.46 -33.71
CA ASN A 346 17.76 4.26 -32.42
C ASN A 346 18.31 5.55 -31.81
N GLU A 347 18.64 6.56 -32.63
CA GLU A 347 19.10 7.87 -32.15
C GLU A 347 17.94 8.67 -31.55
N GLU A 348 16.79 8.73 -32.24
CA GLU A 348 15.54 9.31 -31.73
C GLU A 348 15.05 8.61 -30.46
N ARG A 349 15.06 7.27 -30.41
CA ARG A 349 14.71 6.50 -29.20
C ARG A 349 15.64 6.84 -28.02
N ILE A 350 16.93 7.02 -28.28
CA ILE A 350 17.92 7.39 -27.26
C ILE A 350 17.72 8.84 -26.78
N ALA A 351 17.37 9.77 -27.67
CA ALA A 351 17.04 11.16 -27.32
C ALA A 351 15.74 11.23 -26.49
N LEU A 352 14.68 10.53 -26.92
CA LEU A 352 13.41 10.42 -26.20
C LEU A 352 13.61 9.89 -24.77
N ALA A 353 14.38 8.81 -24.63
CA ALA A 353 14.71 8.20 -23.34
C ALA A 353 15.66 9.04 -22.45
N LYS A 354 16.25 10.12 -22.97
CA LYS A 354 17.19 10.99 -22.25
C LYS A 354 16.69 12.41 -22.01
N SER A 355 15.61 12.83 -22.66
CA SER A 355 15.17 14.23 -22.64
C SER A 355 14.47 14.58 -21.32
N PRO A 356 14.98 15.55 -20.53
CA PRO A 356 14.44 15.90 -19.21
C PRO A 356 13.00 16.42 -19.28
N TYR A 357 12.58 16.99 -20.41
CA TYR A 357 11.21 17.44 -20.61
C TYR A 357 10.22 16.29 -20.81
N LEU A 358 10.66 15.17 -21.39
CA LEU A 358 9.80 14.03 -21.75
C LEU A 358 9.72 12.97 -20.64
N GLN A 359 10.77 12.90 -19.81
CA GLN A 359 10.92 12.02 -18.65
C GLN A 359 10.03 12.46 -17.46
N GLY A 360 8.75 12.72 -17.73
CA GLY A 360 7.82 13.42 -16.85
C GLY A 360 6.85 14.36 -17.58
N SER A 361 6.81 14.37 -18.92
CA SER A 361 5.84 15.17 -19.68
C SER A 361 4.41 14.67 -19.43
N GLU A 362 3.76 15.32 -18.49
CA GLU A 362 2.31 15.44 -18.36
C GLU A 362 1.98 16.94 -18.36
N PRO A 363 0.78 17.37 -18.78
CA PRO A 363 0.45 18.78 -18.86
C PRO A 363 0.49 19.38 -17.46
N GLN A 364 1.52 20.17 -17.16
CA GLN A 364 1.68 20.79 -15.85
C GLN A 364 0.41 21.57 -15.52
N PHE A 365 -0.09 21.39 -14.29
CA PHE A 365 -1.22 22.16 -13.81
C PHE A 365 -0.78 23.61 -13.64
N GLY A 366 -1.09 24.39 -14.68
CA GLY A 366 -0.70 25.79 -14.79
C GLY A 366 -1.12 26.63 -13.59
N PRO A 367 -0.66 27.90 -13.52
CA PRO A 367 -0.72 28.72 -12.30
C PRO A 367 -2.10 28.84 -11.63
N TYR A 368 -3.19 28.53 -12.33
CA TYR A 368 -4.52 28.27 -11.77
C TYR A 368 -4.55 27.33 -10.55
N ALA A 369 -3.82 26.21 -10.57
CA ALA A 369 -3.80 25.28 -9.42
C ALA A 369 -3.10 25.92 -8.20
N ARG A 370 -2.05 26.71 -8.45
CA ARG A 370 -1.37 27.52 -7.43
C ARG A 370 -2.25 28.69 -6.96
N MET A 371 -3.08 29.27 -7.83
CA MET A 371 -4.08 30.30 -7.48
C MET A 371 -5.28 29.74 -6.69
N ALA A 372 -5.62 28.46 -6.84
CA ALA A 372 -6.68 27.79 -6.08
C ALA A 372 -6.31 27.54 -4.61
N ASN A 373 -5.00 27.55 -4.27
CA ASN A 373 -4.50 27.40 -2.91
C ASN A 373 -3.47 28.51 -2.56
N PRO A 374 -3.92 29.75 -2.28
CA PRO A 374 -3.04 30.91 -2.11
C PRO A 374 -2.21 30.94 -0.81
N ASN A 375 -2.11 29.82 -0.07
CA ASN A 375 -1.36 29.74 1.19
C ASN A 375 0.08 29.24 1.03
N HIS A 376 0.55 28.95 -0.19
CA HIS A 376 1.91 28.45 -0.44
C HIS A 376 2.93 29.61 -0.64
N GLU A 377 3.06 30.49 0.34
CA GLU A 377 4.15 31.48 0.36
C GLU A 377 5.47 30.85 0.80
N GLU A 378 6.49 30.89 -0.07
CA GLU A 378 7.88 30.64 0.34
C GLU A 378 8.56 31.93 0.84
N THR A 379 9.56 31.72 1.70
CA THR A 379 10.61 32.66 2.14
C THR A 379 10.34 33.67 3.29
N VAL A 380 10.89 33.30 4.45
CA VAL A 380 11.82 34.11 5.29
C VAL A 380 11.41 35.55 5.72
N ALA A 381 11.12 35.65 7.02
CA ALA A 381 11.35 36.78 7.95
C ALA A 381 10.37 38.00 8.01
N HIS A 382 9.95 38.29 9.25
CA HIS A 382 9.37 39.53 9.80
C HIS A 382 8.03 40.11 9.25
N LYS A 383 6.98 39.89 10.07
CA LYS A 383 5.85 40.78 10.48
C LYS A 383 5.78 42.24 9.95
N PRO A 384 4.57 42.90 9.90
CA PRO A 384 3.25 42.46 10.40
C PRO A 384 1.99 42.76 9.50
N SER A 385 0.92 41.99 9.74
CA SER A 385 -0.53 42.28 9.55
C SER A 385 -1.01 43.53 8.78
N THR A 386 -1.83 43.35 7.74
CA THR A 386 -3.14 44.03 7.45
C THR A 386 -3.80 43.33 6.21
N PRO A 387 -4.93 43.74 5.59
CA PRO A 387 -6.16 42.96 5.69
C PRO A 387 -6.61 42.25 4.39
N LEU A 388 -7.53 41.31 4.53
CA LEU A 388 -8.15 40.52 3.44
C LEU A 388 -8.65 41.39 2.25
N ALA A 389 -8.06 41.16 1.08
CA ALA A 389 -8.57 41.64 -0.21
C ALA A 389 -9.64 40.70 -0.78
N LYS A 390 -10.46 41.19 -1.70
CA LYS A 390 -11.54 40.41 -2.36
C LYS A 390 -11.09 39.82 -3.70
N PRO A 391 -11.65 38.68 -4.12
CA PRO A 391 -11.33 38.07 -5.41
C PRO A 391 -11.90 38.83 -6.62
N ASN A 392 -11.25 38.60 -7.77
CA ASN A 392 -11.55 39.01 -9.16
C ASN A 392 -10.88 40.30 -9.67
N GLU A 393 -9.91 40.15 -10.57
CA GLU A 393 -9.87 40.78 -11.91
C GLU A 393 -8.59 40.34 -12.68
N ILE A 394 -8.66 39.20 -13.37
CA ILE A 394 -7.71 38.78 -14.42
C ILE A 394 -8.54 38.31 -15.61
N THR A 395 -8.19 38.71 -16.84
CA THR A 395 -8.94 38.41 -18.06
C THR A 395 -8.29 37.29 -18.89
N ASP A 396 -9.12 36.50 -19.55
CA ASP A 396 -8.72 35.28 -20.30
C ASP A 396 -7.65 35.51 -21.38
N GLU A 397 -7.57 36.72 -21.93
CA GLU A 397 -6.59 37.08 -22.95
C GLU A 397 -5.15 37.16 -22.42
N LYS A 398 -4.95 37.38 -21.12
CA LYS A 398 -3.60 37.37 -20.49
C LYS A 398 -3.12 35.99 -20.08
N LEU A 399 -3.93 34.95 -20.28
CA LEU A 399 -3.68 33.60 -19.76
C LEU A 399 -3.26 32.60 -20.87
N LYS A 400 -3.04 33.09 -22.10
CA LYS A 400 -2.68 32.26 -23.26
C LYS A 400 -1.19 32.20 -23.58
N ASP A 401 -0.39 33.12 -23.03
CA ASP A 401 1.04 33.21 -23.34
C ASP A 401 1.89 32.39 -22.35
N ASN A 402 2.85 31.65 -22.90
CA ASN A 402 3.92 30.94 -22.19
C ASN A 402 3.50 29.76 -21.29
N PHE A 403 2.81 28.77 -21.88
CA PHE A 403 3.19 27.38 -21.61
C PHE A 403 3.62 26.72 -22.93
N GLU A 404 4.89 26.33 -23.02
CA GLU A 404 5.43 25.68 -24.21
C GLU A 404 5.43 24.16 -24.02
N ASP A 405 5.15 23.45 -25.11
CA ASP A 405 4.93 22.00 -25.07
C ASP A 405 6.21 21.25 -24.68
N PRO A 406 6.17 20.25 -23.77
CA PRO A 406 7.37 19.50 -23.37
C PRO A 406 8.12 18.85 -24.54
N PHE A 407 7.42 18.44 -25.60
CA PHE A 407 8.05 17.90 -26.80
C PHE A 407 8.68 18.98 -27.68
N VAL A 408 8.05 20.16 -27.78
CA VAL A 408 8.65 21.34 -28.44
C VAL A 408 9.87 21.87 -27.67
N LEU A 409 9.88 21.76 -26.34
CA LEU A 409 11.05 22.07 -25.51
C LEU A 409 12.18 21.06 -25.75
N ALA A 410 11.86 19.75 -25.77
CA ALA A 410 12.83 18.71 -26.08
C ALA A 410 13.49 18.88 -27.47
N GLN A 411 12.70 19.21 -28.50
CA GLN A 411 13.17 19.49 -29.86
C GLN A 411 14.10 20.72 -29.98
N LYS A 412 14.19 21.57 -28.95
CA LYS A 412 15.13 22.71 -28.91
C LYS A 412 16.49 22.36 -28.30
N GLU A 413 16.57 21.29 -27.52
CA GLU A 413 17.82 20.83 -26.91
C GLU A 413 18.45 19.65 -27.67
N ASP A 414 17.64 18.84 -28.37
CA ASP A 414 18.12 17.71 -29.18
C ASP A 414 17.52 17.72 -30.59
N GLU A 415 18.36 18.02 -31.60
CA GLU A 415 17.97 18.06 -33.01
C GLU A 415 17.51 16.69 -33.55
N ALA A 416 17.87 15.57 -32.90
CA ALA A 416 17.40 14.25 -33.31
C ALA A 416 15.87 14.13 -33.21
N LEU A 417 15.25 14.84 -32.24
CA LEU A 417 13.80 14.80 -32.02
C LEU A 417 12.98 15.55 -33.06
N ALA A 418 13.61 16.27 -34.00
CA ALA A 418 12.92 17.12 -34.97
C ALA A 418 11.94 16.39 -35.91
N ASN A 419 12.11 15.07 -36.11
CA ASN A 419 11.25 14.26 -36.98
C ASN A 419 10.32 13.28 -36.24
N VAL A 420 10.42 13.18 -34.91
CA VAL A 420 9.56 12.27 -34.13
C VAL A 420 8.12 12.79 -34.13
N ASP A 421 7.17 11.91 -34.43
CA ASP A 421 5.74 12.22 -34.40
C ASP A 421 5.18 12.05 -32.98
N PRO A 422 4.68 13.12 -32.32
CA PRO A 422 4.14 13.04 -30.97
C PRO A 422 2.75 12.40 -30.87
N SER A 423 2.10 12.09 -32.00
CA SER A 423 0.81 11.40 -32.07
C SER A 423 0.91 9.88 -32.07
N LEU A 424 2.11 9.30 -32.24
CA LEU A 424 2.35 7.86 -32.24
C LEU A 424 2.58 7.31 -30.83
N TYR A 425 2.00 6.14 -30.54
CA TYR A 425 2.22 5.48 -29.24
C TYR A 425 3.67 4.98 -29.08
N SER A 426 4.32 4.59 -30.18
CA SER A 426 5.73 4.17 -30.21
C SER A 426 6.68 5.27 -29.70
N SER A 427 6.45 6.53 -30.07
CA SER A 427 7.18 7.70 -29.58
C SER A 427 7.07 7.86 -28.06
N PHE A 428 5.85 7.76 -27.52
CA PHE A 428 5.63 7.84 -26.07
C PHE A 428 6.25 6.66 -25.32
N LEU A 429 6.07 5.44 -25.82
CA LEU A 429 6.65 4.21 -25.27
C LEU A 429 8.20 4.28 -25.21
N ALA A 430 8.84 4.88 -26.22
CA ALA A 430 10.29 5.04 -26.28
C ALA A 430 10.84 6.13 -25.33
N SER A 431 10.04 7.09 -24.89
CA SER A 431 10.45 8.09 -23.88
C SER A 431 10.48 7.56 -22.44
N ARG A 432 9.76 6.45 -22.18
CA ARG A 432 9.72 5.76 -20.89
C ARG A 432 10.12 4.28 -21.05
N PRO A 433 11.38 4.00 -21.45
CA PRO A 433 11.86 2.64 -21.69
C PRO A 433 11.83 1.76 -20.42
N ASP A 434 11.79 0.45 -20.62
CA ASP A 434 11.72 -0.57 -19.56
C ASP A 434 12.87 -0.48 -18.54
N ASN A 435 14.04 0.06 -18.96
CA ASN A 435 15.17 0.26 -18.06
C ASN A 435 14.96 1.36 -17.00
N PHE A 436 13.98 2.25 -17.13
CA PHE A 436 13.59 3.17 -16.06
C PHE A 436 13.01 2.40 -14.88
N GLU A 437 12.19 1.39 -15.17
CA GLU A 437 11.50 0.59 -14.17
C GLU A 437 12.46 -0.40 -13.49
N THR A 438 13.33 -1.05 -14.25
CA THR A 438 14.35 -1.94 -13.66
C THR A 438 15.41 -1.18 -12.85
N THR A 439 15.79 0.05 -13.25
CA THR A 439 16.68 0.92 -12.45
C THR A 439 16.06 1.29 -11.12
N ALA A 440 14.82 1.78 -11.12
CA ALA A 440 14.10 2.15 -9.90
C ALA A 440 13.94 0.95 -8.95
N ILE A 441 13.53 -0.20 -9.48
CA ILE A 441 13.34 -1.43 -8.70
C ILE A 441 14.67 -1.93 -8.12
N ALA A 442 15.78 -1.84 -8.85
CA ALA A 442 17.10 -2.18 -8.33
C ALA A 442 17.50 -1.28 -7.13
N GLU A 443 17.28 0.03 -7.21
CA GLU A 443 17.57 0.94 -6.09
C GLU A 443 16.64 0.72 -4.88
N ILE A 444 15.36 0.40 -5.10
CA ILE A 444 14.42 0.03 -4.03
C ILE A 444 14.88 -1.27 -3.34
N ILE A 445 15.35 -2.26 -4.11
CA ILE A 445 15.95 -3.49 -3.56
C ILE A 445 17.20 -3.16 -2.74
N ASN A 446 18.10 -2.28 -3.21
CA ASN A 446 19.28 -1.86 -2.45
C ASN A 446 18.90 -1.14 -1.13
N CYS A 447 17.89 -0.28 -1.16
CA CYS A 447 17.37 0.38 0.04
C CYS A 447 16.83 -0.63 1.05
N SER A 448 16.15 -1.68 0.59
CA SER A 448 15.59 -2.73 1.46
C SER A 448 16.64 -3.39 2.37
N LEU A 449 17.88 -3.53 1.89
CA LEU A 449 18.99 -4.15 2.62
C LEU A 449 19.41 -3.36 3.87
N LYS A 450 19.00 -2.10 4.01
CA LYS A 450 19.30 -1.27 5.19
C LYS A 450 18.34 -1.52 6.36
N TYR A 451 17.09 -1.89 6.09
CA TYR A 451 16.08 -2.24 7.09
C TYR A 451 15.19 -3.36 6.53
N PRO A 452 15.68 -4.62 6.50
CA PRO A 452 15.00 -5.75 5.84
C PRO A 452 13.74 -6.23 6.58
N ASP A 453 13.33 -5.54 7.65
CA ASP A 453 12.10 -5.74 8.39
C ASP A 453 10.97 -4.75 7.99
N VAL A 454 11.25 -3.75 7.14
CA VAL A 454 10.25 -2.80 6.62
C VAL A 454 9.66 -3.29 5.29
N PRO A 455 8.34 -3.58 5.20
CA PRO A 455 7.74 -4.05 3.94
C PRO A 455 7.76 -2.98 2.85
N LEU A 456 8.24 -3.37 1.66
CA LEU A 456 8.27 -2.52 0.47
C LEU A 456 7.34 -3.08 -0.63
N HIS A 457 6.88 -2.21 -1.52
CA HIS A 457 5.98 -2.61 -2.60
C HIS A 457 6.20 -1.80 -3.88
N ILE A 458 6.34 -2.50 -5.00
CA ILE A 458 6.35 -1.91 -6.34
C ILE A 458 4.91 -1.82 -6.81
N VAL A 459 4.37 -0.60 -6.91
CA VAL A 459 3.03 -0.42 -7.49
C VAL A 459 3.06 -0.60 -9.01
N HIS A 460 1.90 -0.93 -9.60
CA HIS A 460 1.64 -0.89 -11.05
C HIS A 460 2.83 -1.40 -11.93
N LEU A 461 3.40 -2.56 -11.60
CA LEU A 461 4.56 -3.13 -12.31
C LEU A 461 4.16 -3.47 -13.75
N ALA A 462 4.86 -2.89 -14.72
CA ALA A 462 4.53 -2.92 -16.14
C ALA A 462 5.55 -3.72 -16.97
N THR A 463 6.84 -3.68 -16.66
CA THR A 463 7.85 -4.43 -17.44
C THR A 463 8.12 -5.84 -16.94
N HIS A 464 8.16 -6.77 -17.87
CA HIS A 464 8.62 -8.14 -17.63
C HIS A 464 10.12 -8.20 -17.28
N GLU A 465 10.93 -7.19 -17.63
CA GLU A 465 12.35 -7.13 -17.30
C GLU A 465 12.60 -6.98 -15.78
N ALA A 466 11.58 -6.57 -15.02
CA ALA A 466 11.63 -6.50 -13.55
C ALA A 466 11.38 -7.87 -12.88
N ILE A 467 10.80 -8.85 -13.58
CA ILE A 467 10.46 -10.17 -13.03
C ILE A 467 11.69 -10.90 -12.44
N PRO A 468 12.89 -10.89 -13.07
CA PRO A 468 14.10 -11.46 -12.47
C PRO A 468 14.53 -10.76 -11.18
N LEU A 469 14.45 -9.42 -11.11
CA LEU A 469 14.79 -8.64 -9.91
C LEU A 469 13.84 -8.98 -8.75
N MET A 470 12.53 -8.96 -9.01
CA MET A 470 11.51 -9.34 -8.02
C MET A 470 11.65 -10.79 -7.56
N ARG A 471 11.99 -11.71 -8.47
CA ARG A 471 12.27 -13.12 -8.14
C ARG A 471 13.51 -13.26 -7.26
N ALA A 472 14.59 -12.53 -7.55
CA ALA A 472 15.81 -12.54 -6.75
C ALA A 472 15.58 -11.95 -5.34
N ALA A 473 14.80 -10.88 -5.23
CA ALA A 473 14.42 -10.31 -3.93
C ALA A 473 13.58 -11.29 -3.11
N LYS A 474 12.57 -11.92 -3.72
CA LYS A 474 11.73 -12.96 -3.09
C LYS A 474 12.56 -14.18 -2.66
N ALA A 475 13.51 -14.63 -3.48
CA ALA A 475 14.39 -15.76 -3.16
C ALA A 475 15.36 -15.45 -1.99
N ARG A 476 15.72 -14.17 -1.79
CA ARG A 476 16.49 -13.68 -0.63
C ARG A 476 15.62 -13.42 0.61
N GLY A 477 14.31 -13.69 0.56
CA GLY A 477 13.38 -13.48 1.68
C GLY A 477 13.11 -12.00 2.01
N LEU A 478 13.48 -11.06 1.13
CA LEU A 478 13.23 -9.63 1.35
C LEU A 478 11.72 -9.36 1.33
N PRO A 479 11.18 -8.46 2.19
CA PRO A 479 9.75 -8.20 2.30
C PRO A 479 9.24 -7.26 1.20
N ILE A 480 9.64 -7.52 -0.05
CA ILE A 480 9.27 -6.74 -1.23
C ILE A 480 8.19 -7.49 -2.00
N THR A 481 7.10 -6.79 -2.33
CA THR A 481 5.98 -7.30 -3.12
C THR A 481 5.74 -6.43 -4.35
N ALA A 482 4.93 -6.90 -5.30
CA ALA A 482 4.51 -6.10 -6.45
C ALA A 482 3.05 -6.38 -6.80
N GLU A 483 2.37 -5.34 -7.27
CA GLU A 483 1.08 -5.44 -7.96
C GLU A 483 1.26 -5.11 -9.45
N THR A 484 0.28 -5.46 -10.28
CA THR A 484 0.16 -4.96 -11.66
C THR A 484 -1.28 -4.54 -11.93
N CYS A 485 -1.54 -3.88 -13.05
CA CYS A 485 -2.83 -3.25 -13.33
C CYS A 485 -3.61 -3.99 -14.41
N PHE A 486 -4.95 -3.89 -14.39
CA PHE A 486 -5.81 -4.54 -15.40
C PHE A 486 -5.40 -4.21 -16.85
N HIS A 487 -4.91 -2.98 -17.09
CA HIS A 487 -4.48 -2.53 -18.41
C HIS A 487 -3.17 -3.19 -18.90
N TYR A 488 -2.20 -3.48 -18.02
CA TYR A 488 -0.98 -4.23 -18.40
C TYR A 488 -1.23 -5.74 -18.60
N LEU A 489 -2.44 -6.23 -18.29
CA LEU A 489 -2.86 -7.62 -18.49
C LEU A 489 -3.81 -7.80 -19.67
N SER A 490 -4.37 -6.71 -20.23
CA SER A 490 -5.37 -6.73 -21.30
C SER A 490 -4.96 -5.94 -22.55
N LEU A 491 -4.34 -4.78 -22.38
CA LEU A 491 -3.96 -3.88 -23.45
C LEU A 491 -2.53 -4.15 -23.93
N THR A 492 -2.19 -3.66 -25.12
CA THR A 492 -0.91 -3.90 -25.82
C THR A 492 -0.55 -2.72 -26.71
N ALA A 493 0.71 -2.29 -26.66
CA ALA A 493 1.24 -1.17 -27.47
C ALA A 493 0.89 -1.28 -28.96
N GLU A 494 1.00 -2.48 -29.52
CA GLU A 494 0.76 -2.83 -30.94
C GLU A 494 -0.70 -2.58 -31.41
N LYS A 495 -1.63 -2.28 -30.49
CA LYS A 495 -3.05 -2.03 -30.79
C LYS A 495 -3.50 -0.61 -30.46
N ILE A 496 -2.59 0.26 -30.04
CA ILE A 496 -2.90 1.65 -29.69
C ILE A 496 -2.60 2.51 -30.91
N SER A 497 -3.66 2.86 -31.65
CA SER A 497 -3.56 3.69 -32.84
C SER A 497 -3.02 5.10 -32.53
N ALA A 498 -2.50 5.78 -33.54
CA ALA A 498 -2.15 7.19 -33.47
C ALA A 498 -3.33 8.04 -32.93
N CYS A 499 -3.00 9.13 -32.25
CA CYS A 499 -3.93 10.05 -31.58
C CYS A 499 -4.75 9.47 -30.40
N SER A 500 -4.64 8.18 -30.06
CA SER A 500 -5.46 7.54 -29.01
C SER A 500 -4.96 7.80 -27.58
N THR A 501 -4.78 9.07 -27.22
CA THR A 501 -4.21 9.55 -25.93
C THR A 501 -4.97 9.11 -24.68
N HIS A 502 -6.21 8.65 -24.81
CA HIS A 502 -6.97 8.03 -23.71
C HIS A 502 -6.35 6.72 -23.20
N PHE A 503 -5.43 6.09 -23.97
CA PHE A 503 -4.60 4.97 -23.53
C PHE A 503 -3.32 5.38 -22.78
N LYS A 504 -2.98 6.69 -22.68
CA LYS A 504 -1.79 7.14 -21.95
C LYS A 504 -1.89 6.79 -20.46
N CYS A 505 -0.88 6.10 -19.94
CA CYS A 505 -0.59 5.84 -18.52
C CYS A 505 0.92 5.73 -18.33
N CYS A 506 1.37 5.79 -17.07
CA CYS A 506 2.76 5.89 -16.67
C CYS A 506 3.01 4.94 -15.47
N PRO A 507 3.73 3.82 -15.62
CA PRO A 507 4.45 3.35 -16.81
C PRO A 507 3.57 3.10 -18.06
N PRO A 508 4.13 3.15 -19.29
CA PRO A 508 3.37 2.88 -20.51
C PRO A 508 2.98 1.40 -20.65
N ILE A 509 1.93 1.15 -21.44
CA ILE A 509 1.50 -0.19 -21.85
C ILE A 509 2.58 -0.77 -22.77
N ARG A 510 3.09 -1.96 -22.42
CA ARG A 510 4.14 -2.67 -23.17
C ARG A 510 3.54 -3.60 -24.25
N SER A 511 4.38 -4.44 -24.85
CA SER A 511 4.03 -5.37 -25.93
C SER A 511 3.14 -6.56 -25.49
N ASP A 512 2.55 -7.28 -26.45
CA ASP A 512 1.81 -8.53 -26.19
C ASP A 512 2.71 -9.59 -25.51
N ALA A 513 3.96 -9.69 -25.96
CA ALA A 513 4.98 -10.55 -25.34
C ALA A 513 5.21 -10.21 -23.87
N ASN A 514 5.26 -8.92 -23.52
CA ASN A 514 5.36 -8.46 -22.15
C ASN A 514 4.10 -8.81 -21.34
N ARG A 515 2.90 -8.51 -21.87
CA ARG A 515 1.59 -8.85 -21.27
C ARG A 515 1.51 -10.32 -20.88
N GLN A 516 1.93 -11.22 -21.77
CA GLN A 516 1.97 -12.67 -21.51
C GLN A 516 2.94 -13.06 -20.38
N LEU A 517 4.05 -12.34 -20.19
CA LEU A 517 5.02 -12.63 -19.14
C LEU A 517 4.57 -12.11 -17.77
N LEU A 518 3.82 -11.01 -17.70
CA LEU A 518 3.16 -10.55 -16.47
C LEU A 518 2.11 -11.57 -15.97
N TRP A 519 1.28 -12.11 -16.86
CA TRP A 519 0.36 -13.22 -16.53
C TRP A 519 1.09 -14.46 -15.97
N ARG A 520 2.28 -14.78 -16.51
CA ARG A 520 3.12 -15.86 -15.97
C ARG A 520 3.72 -15.47 -14.60
N ALA A 521 4.07 -14.21 -14.37
CA ALA A 521 4.59 -13.73 -13.09
C ALA A 521 3.56 -13.82 -11.96
N LEU A 522 2.28 -13.50 -12.24
CA LEU A 522 1.15 -13.67 -11.33
C LEU A 522 0.93 -15.15 -10.95
N ARG A 523 1.01 -16.07 -11.92
CA ARG A 523 0.90 -17.52 -11.67
C ARG A 523 2.06 -18.13 -10.87
N ASN A 524 3.21 -17.47 -10.86
CA ASN A 524 4.38 -17.85 -10.05
C ASN A 524 4.47 -17.06 -8.72
N ASP A 525 3.42 -16.31 -8.36
CA ASP A 525 3.35 -15.42 -7.20
C ASP A 525 4.56 -14.44 -7.10
N ILE A 526 5.14 -14.03 -8.23
CA ILE A 526 6.21 -13.01 -8.28
C ILE A 526 5.59 -11.62 -8.22
N ILE A 527 4.51 -11.43 -8.98
CA ILE A 527 3.53 -10.37 -8.76
C ILE A 527 2.42 -11.00 -7.91
N THR A 528 1.95 -10.30 -6.87
CA THR A 528 1.04 -10.88 -5.86
C THR A 528 -0.40 -10.37 -5.98
N THR A 529 -0.60 -9.19 -6.56
CA THR A 529 -1.87 -8.46 -6.53
C THR A 529 -2.17 -7.82 -7.88
N VAL A 530 -3.46 -7.61 -8.16
CA VAL A 530 -3.90 -6.90 -9.36
C VAL A 530 -4.95 -5.85 -8.98
N VAL A 531 -4.73 -4.63 -9.46
CA VAL A 531 -5.47 -3.40 -9.10
C VAL A 531 -5.92 -2.63 -10.34
N SER A 532 -6.71 -1.55 -10.17
CA SER A 532 -7.10 -0.70 -11.30
C SER A 532 -5.99 0.25 -11.77
N ASP A 533 -5.31 0.90 -10.82
CA ASP A 533 -4.74 2.25 -11.04
C ASP A 533 -5.77 3.13 -11.76
N HIS A 534 -6.91 3.29 -11.09
CA HIS A 534 -7.98 4.15 -11.56
C HIS A 534 -7.56 5.61 -11.41
N SER A 535 -6.92 6.12 -12.45
CA SER A 535 -6.38 7.48 -12.57
C SER A 535 -7.13 8.30 -13.64
N PRO A 536 -8.40 8.68 -13.39
CA PRO A 536 -9.20 9.51 -14.29
C PRO A 536 -8.82 11.00 -14.22
N CYS A 537 -9.03 11.72 -15.31
CA CYS A 537 -8.95 13.18 -15.43
C CYS A 537 -10.16 13.73 -16.21
N THR A 538 -10.23 15.05 -16.42
CA THR A 538 -11.22 15.62 -17.35
C THR A 538 -10.84 15.32 -18.81
N PRO A 539 -11.79 15.30 -19.78
CA PRO A 539 -11.50 14.90 -21.16
C PRO A 539 -10.54 15.85 -21.89
N GLU A 540 -10.55 17.14 -21.54
CA GLU A 540 -9.69 18.17 -22.14
C GLU A 540 -8.21 17.87 -21.86
N LEU A 541 -7.92 17.37 -20.66
CA LEU A 541 -6.57 16.98 -20.22
C LEU A 541 -6.04 15.75 -20.94
N LYS A 542 -6.90 14.92 -21.56
CA LYS A 542 -6.45 13.88 -22.49
C LYS A 542 -6.05 14.44 -23.86
N GLY A 543 -6.30 15.71 -24.18
CA GLY A 543 -5.84 16.32 -25.43
C GLY A 543 -6.37 15.64 -26.70
N LEU A 544 -7.56 15.04 -26.64
CA LEU A 544 -8.12 14.16 -27.69
C LEU A 544 -8.17 14.82 -29.08
N GLU A 545 -8.36 16.14 -29.15
CA GLU A 545 -8.37 16.91 -30.41
C GLU A 545 -6.96 17.13 -30.99
N LYS A 546 -5.92 17.14 -30.16
CA LYS A 546 -4.51 17.29 -30.55
C LYS A 546 -3.86 15.93 -30.88
N GLY A 547 -4.30 14.86 -30.22
CA GLY A 547 -3.79 13.50 -30.41
C GLY A 547 -2.38 13.25 -29.85
N ASP A 548 -1.77 14.24 -29.21
CA ASP A 548 -0.37 14.23 -28.80
C ASP A 548 -0.19 13.55 -27.42
N PHE A 549 0.59 12.46 -27.40
CA PHE A 549 0.82 11.65 -26.20
C PHE A 549 1.78 12.29 -25.19
N PHE A 550 2.61 13.25 -25.58
CA PHE A 550 3.50 13.94 -24.63
C PHE A 550 2.73 14.98 -23.82
N SER A 551 1.84 15.73 -24.48
CA SER A 551 1.00 16.77 -23.88
C SER A 551 -0.27 16.27 -23.15
N ALA A 552 -0.70 15.03 -23.38
CA ALA A 552 -1.86 14.45 -22.69
C ALA A 552 -1.56 14.02 -21.24
N TRP A 553 -2.58 13.99 -20.37
CA TRP A 553 -2.50 13.50 -18.99
C TRP A 553 -2.44 11.96 -18.90
N GLY A 554 -1.65 11.40 -17.98
CA GLY A 554 -1.49 9.95 -17.79
C GLY A 554 -2.49 9.32 -16.80
N GLY A 555 -3.05 8.17 -17.15
CA GLY A 555 -3.92 7.38 -16.27
C GLY A 555 -5.14 6.80 -16.98
N ILE A 556 -5.65 5.66 -16.50
CA ILE A 556 -6.73 4.90 -17.15
C ILE A 556 -7.92 4.70 -16.20
N SER A 557 -9.10 5.19 -16.59
CA SER A 557 -10.34 5.02 -15.84
C SER A 557 -10.81 3.55 -15.84
N SER A 558 -10.45 2.75 -14.83
CA SER A 558 -10.79 1.30 -14.82
C SER A 558 -11.42 0.70 -13.55
N VAL A 559 -11.69 1.47 -12.47
CA VAL A 559 -12.31 0.89 -11.26
C VAL A 559 -13.68 0.29 -11.57
N GLY A 560 -13.92 -0.94 -11.11
CA GLY A 560 -15.13 -1.69 -11.43
C GLY A 560 -15.19 -2.33 -12.83
N LEU A 561 -14.17 -2.16 -13.68
CA LEU A 561 -14.00 -2.98 -14.90
C LEU A 561 -13.09 -4.19 -14.67
N GLY A 562 -12.39 -4.26 -13.53
CA GLY A 562 -11.38 -5.29 -13.26
C GLY A 562 -11.85 -6.75 -13.39
N LEU A 563 -12.97 -7.11 -12.74
CA LEU A 563 -13.49 -8.47 -12.80
C LEU A 563 -13.84 -8.93 -14.23
N PRO A 564 -14.64 -8.18 -15.02
CA PRO A 564 -14.91 -8.57 -16.41
C PRO A 564 -13.67 -8.50 -17.32
N ILE A 565 -12.73 -7.57 -17.13
CA ILE A 565 -11.45 -7.56 -17.88
C ILE A 565 -10.67 -8.86 -17.61
N LEU A 566 -10.40 -9.17 -16.34
CA LEU A 566 -9.59 -10.32 -15.96
C LEU A 566 -10.24 -11.65 -16.31
N TYR A 567 -11.58 -11.73 -16.27
CA TYR A 567 -12.29 -12.90 -16.76
C TYR A 567 -12.20 -13.02 -18.28
N THR A 568 -12.50 -11.95 -19.03
CA THR A 568 -12.50 -11.95 -20.50
C THR A 568 -11.13 -12.31 -21.08
N GLU A 569 -10.07 -11.64 -20.65
CA GLU A 569 -8.71 -11.92 -21.14
C GLU A 569 -8.16 -13.21 -20.54
N GLY A 570 -8.53 -13.52 -19.30
CA GLY A 570 -8.11 -14.74 -18.63
C GLY A 570 -8.65 -16.02 -19.28
N GLN A 571 -9.85 -15.99 -19.86
CA GLN A 571 -10.39 -17.12 -20.63
C GLN A 571 -9.64 -17.35 -21.97
N ARG A 572 -8.90 -16.36 -22.48
CA ARG A 572 -8.12 -16.47 -23.73
C ARG A 572 -6.74 -17.12 -23.52
N LEU A 573 -6.31 -17.31 -22.27
CA LEU A 573 -5.03 -17.93 -21.94
C LEU A 573 -5.12 -19.46 -21.92
N ASN A 574 -3.96 -20.13 -22.03
CA ASN A 574 -3.87 -21.59 -21.93
C ASN A 574 -2.85 -22.00 -20.84
N PRO A 575 -3.28 -22.65 -19.74
CA PRO A 575 -4.67 -22.90 -19.37
C PRO A 575 -5.42 -21.58 -19.06
N PRO A 576 -6.76 -21.54 -19.16
CA PRO A 576 -7.55 -20.37 -18.78
C PRO A 576 -7.33 -19.95 -17.31
N ILE A 577 -7.60 -18.68 -17.00
CA ILE A 577 -7.59 -18.14 -15.63
C ILE A 577 -8.91 -18.50 -14.93
N SER A 578 -8.80 -18.92 -13.67
CA SER A 578 -9.91 -19.26 -12.78
C SER A 578 -10.41 -18.06 -11.96
N LEU A 579 -11.66 -18.11 -11.51
CA LEU A 579 -12.19 -17.11 -10.55
C LEU A 579 -11.48 -17.20 -9.18
N GLN A 580 -10.94 -18.38 -8.82
CA GLN A 580 -10.00 -18.57 -7.72
C GLN A 580 -8.77 -17.65 -7.86
N GLU A 581 -8.06 -17.72 -8.99
CA GLU A 581 -6.87 -16.91 -9.27
C GLU A 581 -7.19 -15.41 -9.19
N ILE A 582 -8.28 -14.96 -9.84
CA ILE A 582 -8.72 -13.56 -9.80
C ILE A 582 -9.02 -13.13 -8.35
N THR A 583 -9.69 -13.96 -7.57
CA THR A 583 -10.02 -13.67 -6.15
C THR A 583 -8.77 -13.67 -5.25
N LYS A 584 -7.80 -14.55 -5.52
CA LYS A 584 -6.49 -14.56 -4.85
C LYS A 584 -5.80 -13.21 -5.04
N TRP A 585 -5.72 -12.70 -6.28
CA TRP A 585 -5.02 -11.45 -6.59
C TRP A 585 -5.80 -10.17 -6.25
N CYS A 586 -7.12 -10.15 -6.39
CA CYS A 586 -7.96 -8.94 -6.28
C CYS A 586 -8.83 -8.85 -5.01
N SER A 587 -8.89 -9.91 -4.19
CA SER A 587 -9.59 -9.88 -2.90
C SER A 587 -8.66 -10.22 -1.74
N TRP A 588 -8.06 -11.42 -1.73
CA TRP A 588 -7.30 -11.88 -0.56
C TRP A 588 -5.92 -11.23 -0.43
N ASN A 589 -5.13 -11.23 -1.51
CA ASN A 589 -3.78 -10.66 -1.46
C ASN A 589 -3.81 -9.13 -1.33
N THR A 590 -4.78 -8.43 -1.93
CA THR A 590 -4.97 -6.98 -1.71
C THR A 590 -5.46 -6.68 -0.31
N ALA A 591 -6.42 -7.43 0.24
CA ALA A 591 -6.77 -7.31 1.65
C ALA A 591 -5.56 -7.53 2.57
N LYS A 592 -4.66 -8.48 2.27
CA LYS A 592 -3.42 -8.70 3.01
C LYS A 592 -2.42 -7.55 2.86
N GLN A 593 -2.17 -7.08 1.64
CA GLN A 593 -1.32 -5.92 1.31
C GLN A 593 -1.66 -4.74 2.22
N VAL A 594 -2.95 -4.41 2.33
CA VAL A 594 -3.44 -3.20 3.04
C VAL A 594 -3.82 -3.43 4.51
N GLY A 595 -3.61 -4.64 5.05
CA GLY A 595 -3.80 -4.99 6.46
C GLY A 595 -5.21 -5.43 6.89
N LEU A 596 -6.12 -5.61 5.92
CA LEU A 596 -7.53 -5.93 6.12
C LEU A 596 -7.88 -7.43 6.02
N SER A 597 -6.91 -8.32 5.78
CA SER A 597 -7.10 -9.79 5.66
C SER A 597 -7.67 -10.50 6.89
N HIS A 598 -7.94 -9.78 7.99
CA HIS A 598 -8.63 -10.26 9.17
C HIS A 598 -10.17 -10.07 9.09
N VAL A 599 -10.67 -9.28 8.14
CA VAL A 599 -12.11 -8.99 7.94
C VAL A 599 -12.56 -8.87 6.48
N LYS A 600 -11.66 -8.64 5.52
CA LYS A 600 -11.96 -8.50 4.07
C LYS A 600 -11.35 -9.63 3.24
N GLY A 601 -11.88 -9.82 2.03
CA GLY A 601 -11.24 -10.57 0.96
C GLY A 601 -11.50 -12.09 0.93
N LYS A 602 -12.40 -12.61 1.78
CA LYS A 602 -12.84 -14.01 1.81
C LYS A 602 -14.32 -14.16 2.18
N LEU A 603 -14.96 -15.22 1.70
CA LEU A 603 -16.22 -15.71 2.23
C LEU A 603 -15.94 -16.70 3.37
N ALA A 604 -15.86 -16.20 4.61
CA ALA A 604 -15.64 -17.01 5.81
C ALA A 604 -16.39 -16.40 7.00
N VAL A 605 -16.72 -17.23 8.01
CA VAL A 605 -17.43 -16.77 9.22
C VAL A 605 -16.59 -15.69 9.94
N GLY A 606 -17.25 -14.61 10.37
CA GLY A 606 -16.61 -13.46 11.02
C GLY A 606 -16.03 -12.40 10.06
N PHE A 607 -15.87 -12.70 8.77
CA PHE A 607 -15.55 -11.71 7.75
C PHE A 607 -16.76 -10.83 7.46
N ASP A 608 -16.53 -9.61 6.95
CA ASP A 608 -17.60 -8.76 6.45
C ASP A 608 -18.34 -9.49 5.32
N ALA A 609 -19.66 -9.36 5.28
CA ALA A 609 -20.53 -9.91 4.24
C ALA A 609 -20.47 -9.05 2.95
N ASP A 610 -19.25 -8.82 2.48
CA ASP A 610 -18.92 -8.16 1.23
C ASP A 610 -18.95 -9.23 0.13
N ILE A 611 -20.03 -9.24 -0.66
CA ILE A 611 -20.41 -10.36 -1.53
C ILE A 611 -20.75 -9.83 -2.93
N ILE A 612 -20.22 -10.48 -3.96
CA ILE A 612 -20.56 -10.25 -5.37
C ILE A 612 -21.44 -11.40 -5.87
N LEU A 613 -22.48 -11.06 -6.63
CA LEU A 613 -23.17 -12.00 -7.52
C LEU A 613 -22.68 -11.76 -8.95
N PHE A 614 -21.95 -12.72 -9.51
CA PHE A 614 -21.33 -12.64 -10.84
C PHE A 614 -21.98 -13.64 -11.80
N ASP A 615 -22.38 -13.16 -12.98
CA ASP A 615 -22.83 -13.99 -14.10
C ASP A 615 -21.68 -14.21 -15.08
N PRO A 616 -21.07 -15.40 -15.18
CA PRO A 616 -19.98 -15.68 -16.12
C PRO A 616 -20.43 -15.86 -17.58
N GLU A 617 -21.74 -15.98 -17.85
CA GLU A 617 -22.28 -16.33 -19.16
C GLU A 617 -22.71 -15.09 -19.99
N THR A 618 -23.04 -13.97 -19.32
CA THR A 618 -23.44 -12.72 -20.00
C THR A 618 -22.23 -12.01 -20.63
N SER A 619 -22.24 -11.86 -21.96
CA SER A 619 -21.39 -10.89 -22.68
C SER A 619 -22.05 -9.53 -22.83
N TYR A 620 -21.25 -8.46 -22.89
CA TYR A 620 -21.70 -7.11 -23.21
C TYR A 620 -20.57 -6.24 -23.80
N ILE A 621 -20.94 -5.23 -24.59
CA ILE A 621 -20.01 -4.20 -25.05
C ILE A 621 -19.94 -3.08 -24.00
N VAL A 622 -18.73 -2.68 -23.62
CA VAL A 622 -18.49 -1.51 -22.76
C VAL A 622 -18.86 -0.24 -23.53
N GLN A 623 -19.63 0.64 -22.88
CA GLN A 623 -20.00 1.94 -23.44
C GLN A 623 -19.79 3.03 -22.39
N ASN A 624 -19.05 4.08 -22.75
CA ASN A 624 -18.66 5.19 -21.87
C ASN A 624 -19.85 5.83 -21.13
N ASP A 625 -21.02 5.92 -21.75
CA ASP A 625 -22.23 6.51 -21.17
C ASP A 625 -22.88 5.64 -20.06
N GLN A 626 -22.68 4.32 -20.11
CA GLN A 626 -23.15 3.37 -19.09
C GLN A 626 -22.25 3.30 -17.84
N LEU A 627 -21.04 3.88 -17.89
CA LEU A 627 -20.06 3.83 -16.78
C LEU A 627 -20.37 4.87 -15.70
N PHE A 628 -20.02 4.57 -14.45
CA PHE A 628 -20.34 5.44 -13.29
C PHE A 628 -19.23 6.43 -12.92
N PHE A 629 -18.11 6.43 -13.63
CA PHE A 629 -17.07 7.46 -13.55
C PHE A 629 -17.66 8.86 -13.71
N LYS A 630 -17.01 9.88 -13.14
CA LYS A 630 -17.42 11.28 -13.31
C LYS A 630 -17.27 11.72 -14.78
N ASN A 631 -16.08 11.49 -15.33
CA ASN A 631 -15.78 11.73 -16.73
C ASN A 631 -15.99 10.44 -17.53
N LYS A 632 -16.81 10.51 -18.58
CA LYS A 632 -17.24 9.35 -19.39
C LYS A 632 -16.19 8.99 -20.44
N LEU A 633 -15.01 8.58 -19.96
CA LEU A 633 -13.87 8.25 -20.79
C LEU A 633 -13.05 7.10 -20.18
N THR A 634 -12.83 6.04 -20.95
CA THR A 634 -11.98 4.89 -20.60
C THR A 634 -11.28 4.29 -21.83
N ALA A 635 -10.19 3.57 -21.62
CA ALA A 635 -9.45 2.84 -22.64
C ALA A 635 -10.14 1.55 -23.13
N TYR A 636 -11.30 1.21 -22.55
CA TYR A 636 -12.06 -0.01 -22.86
C TYR A 636 -13.36 0.24 -23.65
N ASP A 637 -13.61 1.47 -24.10
CA ASP A 637 -14.86 1.81 -24.80
C ASP A 637 -15.00 1.01 -26.11
N GLY A 638 -16.19 0.48 -26.38
CA GLY A 638 -16.45 -0.39 -27.53
C GLY A 638 -15.90 -1.82 -27.43
N MET A 639 -15.17 -2.19 -26.37
CA MET A 639 -14.68 -3.56 -26.18
C MET A 639 -15.79 -4.50 -25.70
N GLU A 640 -15.81 -5.74 -26.22
CA GLU A 640 -16.70 -6.80 -25.73
C GLU A 640 -16.04 -7.54 -24.55
N PHE A 641 -16.74 -7.56 -23.41
CA PHE A 641 -16.40 -8.36 -22.24
C PHE A 641 -17.38 -9.51 -22.05
N GLN A 642 -16.85 -10.65 -21.61
CA GLN A 642 -17.61 -11.77 -21.07
C GLN A 642 -17.61 -11.70 -19.54
N GLY A 643 -18.75 -12.03 -18.94
CA GLY A 643 -18.93 -12.05 -17.49
C GLY A 643 -19.38 -10.68 -16.96
N ARG A 644 -20.37 -10.63 -16.07
CA ARG A 644 -20.95 -9.37 -15.57
C ARG A 644 -21.36 -9.46 -14.10
N VAL A 645 -21.08 -8.38 -13.35
CA VAL A 645 -21.60 -8.24 -11.98
C VAL A 645 -23.09 -7.89 -12.01
N VAL A 646 -23.89 -8.69 -11.29
CA VAL A 646 -25.35 -8.58 -11.22
C VAL A 646 -25.77 -7.79 -9.98
N GLU A 647 -25.11 -8.02 -8.84
CA GLU A 647 -25.40 -7.39 -7.55
C GLU A 647 -24.14 -7.39 -6.66
N THR A 648 -23.93 -6.29 -5.94
CA THR A 648 -22.79 -6.08 -5.03
C THR A 648 -23.33 -5.71 -3.65
N LEU A 649 -22.95 -6.50 -2.65
CA LEU A 649 -23.29 -6.29 -1.25
C LEU A 649 -22.04 -5.80 -0.51
N VAL A 650 -22.22 -4.81 0.36
CA VAL A 650 -21.24 -4.42 1.39
C VAL A 650 -21.90 -4.66 2.73
N ARG A 651 -21.26 -5.41 3.64
CA ARG A 651 -21.82 -5.83 4.93
C ARG A 651 -23.24 -6.43 4.82
N GLY A 652 -23.50 -7.22 3.80
CA GLY A 652 -24.80 -7.87 3.58
C GLY A 652 -25.91 -6.94 3.07
N VAL A 653 -25.60 -5.69 2.74
CA VAL A 653 -26.56 -4.74 2.15
C VAL A 653 -26.17 -4.44 0.71
N SER A 654 -27.13 -4.63 -0.21
CA SER A 654 -26.97 -4.34 -1.64
C SER A 654 -26.72 -2.85 -1.86
N VAL A 655 -25.49 -2.50 -2.25
CA VAL A 655 -25.06 -1.14 -2.61
C VAL A 655 -25.20 -0.87 -4.10
N PHE A 656 -25.28 -1.93 -4.92
CA PHE A 656 -25.58 -1.88 -6.34
C PHE A 656 -26.27 -3.17 -6.80
N SER A 657 -27.23 -3.06 -7.72
CA SER A 657 -27.64 -4.20 -8.57
C SER A 657 -28.10 -3.73 -9.94
N ILE A 658 -27.83 -4.52 -10.99
CA ILE A 658 -28.13 -4.18 -12.40
C ILE A 658 -29.62 -3.86 -12.63
N LYS A 659 -30.53 -4.42 -11.83
CA LYS A 659 -31.98 -4.19 -11.90
C LYS A 659 -32.47 -2.95 -11.13
N ARG A 660 -31.66 -2.38 -10.22
CA ARG A 660 -32.08 -1.30 -9.30
C ARG A 660 -31.18 -0.07 -9.32
N GLY A 661 -30.00 -0.16 -9.94
CA GLY A 661 -28.92 0.82 -9.78
C GLY A 661 -28.30 0.72 -8.38
N HIS A 662 -27.72 1.82 -7.93
CA HIS A 662 -27.12 1.96 -6.59
C HIS A 662 -28.16 2.10 -5.48
N SER A 663 -27.75 1.80 -4.25
CA SER A 663 -28.49 2.19 -3.03
C SER A 663 -28.67 3.71 -3.00
N LYS A 664 -29.80 4.18 -2.43
CA LYS A 664 -30.04 5.62 -2.22
C LYS A 664 -29.07 6.24 -1.20
N GLU A 665 -28.60 5.41 -0.28
CA GLU A 665 -27.71 5.79 0.81
C GLU A 665 -26.29 5.29 0.53
N ALA A 666 -25.30 6.09 0.93
CA ALA A 666 -23.88 5.79 0.87
C ALA A 666 -23.50 4.95 2.11
N LEU A 667 -23.47 3.62 1.95
CA LEU A 667 -23.31 2.66 3.06
C LEU A 667 -21.85 2.24 3.35
N GLY A 668 -20.90 2.76 2.58
CA GLY A 668 -19.47 2.55 2.78
C GLY A 668 -18.94 3.25 4.03
N LYS A 669 -18.00 2.61 4.72
CA LYS A 669 -17.30 3.15 5.90
C LYS A 669 -15.91 3.61 5.53
N LEU A 670 -15.45 4.68 6.20
CA LEU A 670 -14.05 5.06 6.16
C LEU A 670 -13.26 4.14 7.11
N LEU A 671 -12.31 3.39 6.55
CA LEU A 671 -11.47 2.45 7.27
C LEU A 671 -10.30 3.24 7.86
N LEU A 672 -10.47 3.72 9.10
CA LEU A 672 -9.54 4.60 9.82
C LEU A 672 -8.93 3.95 11.08
N GLU A 673 -9.18 2.66 11.31
CA GLU A 673 -8.52 1.91 12.36
C GLU A 673 -7.03 1.69 12.00
N PRO A 674 -6.08 1.91 12.94
CA PRO A 674 -4.67 1.63 12.69
C PRO A 674 -4.45 0.17 12.29
N ARG A 675 -3.52 -0.06 11.35
CA ARG A 675 -3.10 -1.43 11.00
C ARG A 675 -2.57 -2.14 12.24
N HIS A 676 -2.96 -3.39 12.42
CA HIS A 676 -2.33 -4.30 13.38
C HIS A 676 -1.11 -4.97 12.73
N THR A 677 -0.04 -5.15 13.49
CA THR A 677 1.01 -6.11 13.11
C THR A 677 0.40 -7.51 13.07
N SER A 678 0.66 -8.28 12.01
CA SER A 678 0.37 -9.72 12.06
C SER A 678 1.25 -10.37 13.12
N PRO A 679 0.72 -11.29 13.96
CA PRO A 679 1.56 -12.03 14.90
C PRO A 679 2.64 -12.82 14.16
N SER A 680 3.86 -12.80 14.68
CA SER A 680 4.97 -13.60 14.16
C SER A 680 4.75 -15.09 14.43
N MET A 681 5.46 -15.97 13.71
CA MET A 681 5.42 -17.43 13.89
C MET A 681 5.97 -17.94 15.25
N SER A 682 6.12 -17.06 16.24
CA SER A 682 6.48 -17.38 17.62
C SER A 682 5.32 -17.99 18.42
N ASP A 683 4.07 -17.70 18.03
CA ASP A 683 2.88 -18.05 18.80
C ASP A 683 2.55 -19.54 18.63
N LYS A 684 3.12 -20.35 19.53
CA LYS A 684 2.83 -21.79 19.61
C LYS A 684 1.37 -22.04 19.96
N ILE A 685 0.83 -23.08 19.33
CA ILE A 685 -0.52 -23.62 19.51
C ILE A 685 -0.88 -23.71 21.01
N ILE A 686 -1.88 -22.92 21.39
CA ILE A 686 -2.63 -23.02 22.66
C ILE A 686 -3.45 -24.33 22.61
N ASN A 687 -3.49 -25.10 23.69
CA ASN A 687 -4.14 -26.42 23.72
C ASN A 687 -5.55 -26.37 24.33
N ASP A 688 -6.36 -27.42 24.08
CA ASP A 688 -7.77 -27.48 24.52
C ASP A 688 -7.95 -27.26 26.03
N LYS A 689 -6.96 -27.64 26.84
CA LYS A 689 -7.00 -27.40 28.30
C LYS A 689 -6.92 -25.91 28.67
N ASP A 690 -6.18 -25.12 27.90
CA ASP A 690 -6.09 -23.68 28.11
C ASP A 690 -7.42 -23.00 27.71
N LEU A 691 -8.14 -23.57 26.73
CA LEU A 691 -9.49 -23.16 26.34
C LEU A 691 -10.54 -23.47 27.42
N GLU A 692 -10.44 -24.62 28.11
CA GLU A 692 -11.31 -24.93 29.26
C GLU A 692 -11.06 -23.99 30.45
N ASP A 693 -9.80 -23.71 30.80
CA ASP A 693 -9.45 -22.77 31.87
C ASP A 693 -9.86 -21.32 31.52
N ILE A 694 -9.83 -20.92 30.23
CA ILE A 694 -10.37 -19.64 29.77
C ILE A 694 -11.90 -19.59 29.92
N GLN A 695 -12.64 -20.62 29.50
CA GLN A 695 -14.11 -20.66 29.65
C GLN A 695 -14.55 -20.63 31.13
N GLY A 696 -13.76 -21.22 32.04
CA GLY A 696 -14.02 -21.22 33.48
C GLY A 696 -13.99 -19.84 34.15
N LEU A 697 -13.31 -18.85 33.55
CA LEU A 697 -13.27 -17.46 34.05
C LEU A 697 -14.47 -16.61 33.57
N PHE A 698 -15.37 -17.18 32.75
CA PHE A 698 -16.44 -16.44 32.09
C PHE A 698 -17.89 -16.87 32.49
N GLN A 699 -18.18 -17.01 33.80
CA GLN A 699 -19.53 -16.81 34.45
C GLN A 699 -19.36 -16.15 35.85
N ASP A 700 -20.28 -15.55 36.62
CA ASP A 700 -21.43 -14.59 36.55
C ASP A 700 -22.41 -14.47 35.34
N PRO A 701 -23.57 -13.76 35.49
CA PRO A 701 -24.63 -13.65 34.45
C PRO A 701 -24.26 -12.88 33.18
N ASP A 702 -23.32 -11.94 33.29
CA ASP A 702 -22.16 -12.01 32.42
C ASP A 702 -20.91 -11.76 33.31
N PRO A 703 -19.93 -12.66 33.30
CA PRO A 703 -18.78 -12.77 34.22
C PRO A 703 -18.04 -11.49 34.57
N GLU A 704 -17.67 -10.74 33.55
CA GLU A 704 -16.46 -9.92 33.58
C GLU A 704 -16.61 -8.73 34.55
N ILE A 705 -17.87 -8.37 34.81
CA ILE A 705 -18.31 -7.31 35.70
C ILE A 705 -18.06 -7.67 37.18
N ASN A 706 -18.31 -8.92 37.58
CA ASN A 706 -18.19 -9.32 38.99
C ASN A 706 -16.73 -9.66 39.36
N ALA A 707 -15.99 -10.28 38.44
CA ALA A 707 -14.54 -10.47 38.57
C ALA A 707 -13.80 -9.13 38.76
N ARG A 708 -14.03 -8.15 37.86
CA ARG A 708 -13.44 -6.81 37.98
C ARG A 708 -13.83 -6.11 39.29
N ARG A 709 -15.05 -6.29 39.80
CA ARG A 709 -15.48 -5.72 41.10
C ARG A 709 -14.74 -6.35 42.29
N VAL A 710 -14.62 -7.68 42.32
CA VAL A 710 -13.86 -8.39 43.37
C VAL A 710 -12.38 -7.99 43.33
N GLU A 711 -11.79 -7.88 42.15
CA GLU A 711 -10.38 -7.48 41.99
C GLU A 711 -10.13 -6.02 42.38
N VAL A 712 -11.07 -5.10 42.12
CA VAL A 712 -10.98 -3.71 42.63
C VAL A 712 -11.05 -3.68 44.17
N TYR A 713 -11.94 -4.44 44.80
CA TYR A 713 -12.00 -4.54 46.27
C TYR A 713 -10.74 -5.17 46.87
N LYS A 714 -10.15 -6.16 46.19
CA LYS A 714 -8.90 -6.81 46.58
C LYS A 714 -7.72 -5.84 46.46
N THR A 715 -7.55 -5.20 45.29
CA THR A 715 -6.48 -4.24 44.99
C THR A 715 -6.52 -3.01 45.91
N ALA A 716 -7.72 -2.53 46.29
CA ALA A 716 -7.91 -1.44 47.24
C ALA A 716 -7.43 -1.79 48.67
N ARG A 717 -7.47 -3.09 49.02
CA ARG A 717 -7.07 -3.65 50.32
C ARG A 717 -5.59 -4.05 50.35
N GLU A 718 -5.01 -4.40 49.20
CA GLU A 718 -3.61 -4.81 49.04
C GLU A 718 -2.65 -3.63 48.78
N ASN A 719 -3.15 -2.47 48.32
CA ASN A 719 -2.35 -1.24 48.26
C ASN A 719 -2.22 -0.59 49.66
N ASP A 720 -1.02 -0.67 50.23
CA ASP A 720 -0.61 0.09 51.40
C ASP A 720 -0.76 1.61 51.18
N ILE A 721 -1.05 2.35 52.25
CA ILE A 721 -1.22 3.81 52.22
C ILE A 721 0.09 4.52 51.81
N SER A 722 1.25 3.88 52.05
CA SER A 722 2.56 4.37 51.63
C SER A 722 2.73 4.60 50.12
N SER A 723 1.95 3.92 49.25
CA SER A 723 2.04 4.09 47.80
C SER A 723 1.37 5.36 47.26
N PHE A 724 0.65 6.10 48.11
CA PHE A 724 0.00 7.36 47.75
C PHE A 724 0.88 8.58 48.12
N PRO A 725 0.77 9.72 47.41
CA PRO A 725 1.53 10.93 47.71
C PRO A 725 1.31 11.40 49.16
N SER A 726 2.39 11.55 49.92
CA SER A 726 2.32 11.97 51.33
C SER A 726 2.28 13.49 51.54
N ASP A 727 2.59 14.26 50.49
CA ASP A 727 2.51 15.72 50.48
C ASP A 727 1.55 16.23 49.41
N LEU A 728 1.02 17.43 49.67
CA LEU A 728 0.08 18.14 48.83
C LEU A 728 0.41 19.64 48.89
N SER A 729 0.91 20.17 47.79
CA SER A 729 1.22 21.58 47.64
C SER A 729 -0.06 22.41 47.46
N ILE A 730 -0.17 23.47 48.25
CA ILE A 730 -1.28 24.42 48.19
C ILE A 730 -1.24 25.25 46.90
N MET A 731 -0.03 25.52 46.37
CA MET A 731 0.15 26.28 45.14
C MET A 731 -0.31 25.48 43.92
N SER A 732 0.20 24.26 43.72
CA SER A 732 -0.24 23.43 42.58
C SER A 732 -1.70 22.94 42.73
N ALA A 733 -2.27 22.89 43.95
CA ALA A 733 -3.72 22.72 44.13
C ALA A 733 -4.55 23.98 43.80
N PHE A 734 -3.98 25.18 43.93
CA PHE A 734 -4.59 26.44 43.49
C PHE A 734 -4.51 26.60 41.97
N ASP A 735 -3.38 26.25 41.37
CA ASP A 735 -3.19 26.25 39.91
C ASP A 735 -4.10 25.23 39.23
N ASP A 736 -4.38 24.07 39.83
CA ASP A 736 -5.43 23.14 39.38
C ASP A 736 -6.81 23.81 39.30
N VAL A 737 -7.15 24.66 40.28
CA VAL A 737 -8.43 25.40 40.32
C VAL A 737 -8.45 26.48 39.23
N LEU A 738 -7.39 27.29 39.11
CA LEU A 738 -7.27 28.32 38.07
C LEU A 738 -7.29 27.71 36.67
N SER A 739 -6.54 26.63 36.45
CA SER A 739 -6.50 25.90 35.19
C SER A 739 -7.87 25.28 34.86
N CYS A 740 -8.61 24.78 35.85
CA CYS A 740 -9.97 24.27 35.63
C CYS A 740 -10.95 25.40 35.23
N PHE A 741 -10.87 26.57 35.87
CA PHE A 741 -11.70 27.73 35.51
C PHE A 741 -11.28 28.44 34.22
N SER A 742 -10.06 28.21 33.72
CA SER A 742 -9.62 28.72 32.41
C SER A 742 -10.48 28.20 31.26
N LEU A 743 -10.57 28.96 30.16
CA LEU A 743 -11.33 28.55 28.98
C LEU A 743 -10.90 27.18 28.42
N GLY A 744 -9.59 26.90 28.41
CA GLY A 744 -9.04 25.59 28.00
C GLY A 744 -9.42 24.45 28.96
N GLY A 745 -9.46 24.72 30.26
CA GLY A 745 -9.94 23.76 31.27
C GLY A 745 -11.42 23.45 31.13
N GLN A 746 -12.25 24.48 30.93
CA GLN A 746 -13.69 24.32 30.70
C GLN A 746 -13.96 23.53 29.41
N ILE A 747 -13.30 23.86 28.29
CA ILE A 747 -13.41 23.09 27.03
C ILE A 747 -12.99 21.63 27.21
N LYS A 748 -11.89 21.38 27.93
CA LYS A 748 -11.41 20.02 28.25
C LYS A 748 -12.42 19.24 29.11
N ASN A 749 -13.12 19.91 30.02
CA ASN A 749 -14.19 19.30 30.83
C ASN A 749 -15.46 19.03 30.02
N ILE A 750 -15.87 19.92 29.11
CA ILE A 750 -16.99 19.64 28.17
C ILE A 750 -16.66 18.42 27.31
N TYR A 751 -15.46 18.36 26.75
CA TYR A 751 -15.03 17.23 25.92
C TYR A 751 -15.07 15.91 26.70
N ARG A 752 -14.51 15.89 27.92
CA ARG A 752 -14.36 14.68 28.75
C ARG A 752 -15.61 14.26 29.52
N TYR A 753 -16.46 15.20 29.93
CA TYR A 753 -17.61 14.97 30.84
C TYR A 753 -18.95 15.49 30.29
N GLY A 754 -18.98 16.03 29.07
CA GLY A 754 -20.21 16.47 28.39
C GLY A 754 -20.83 17.76 28.92
N THR A 755 -20.25 18.35 29.97
CA THR A 755 -20.83 19.48 30.72
C THR A 755 -19.77 20.51 31.09
N TYR A 756 -20.19 21.76 31.30
CA TYR A 756 -19.42 22.71 32.09
C TYR A 756 -19.49 22.27 33.56
N THR A 757 -18.52 21.48 34.00
CA THR A 757 -18.41 21.11 35.41
C THR A 757 -18.05 22.35 36.24
N THR A 758 -18.76 22.55 37.36
CA THR A 758 -18.21 23.35 38.45
C THR A 758 -16.88 22.71 38.86
N CYS A 759 -15.83 23.50 39.08
CA CYS A 759 -14.51 23.00 39.47
C CYS A 759 -14.46 22.50 40.93
N GLN A 760 -15.50 21.77 41.36
CA GLN A 760 -15.73 21.34 42.73
C GLN A 760 -14.65 20.38 43.22
N ALA A 761 -14.28 19.36 42.44
CA ALA A 761 -13.24 18.41 42.83
C ALA A 761 -11.87 19.10 43.03
N GLN A 762 -11.53 20.08 42.19
CA GLN A 762 -10.33 20.91 42.33
C GLN A 762 -10.44 21.86 43.52
N ARG A 763 -11.59 22.50 43.74
CA ARG A 763 -11.84 23.36 44.91
C ARG A 763 -11.77 22.58 46.22
N GLU A 764 -12.26 21.34 46.24
CA GLU A 764 -12.17 20.43 47.38
C GLU A 764 -10.73 19.96 47.61
N LYS A 765 -9.95 19.68 46.55
CA LYS A 765 -8.49 19.46 46.66
C LYS A 765 -7.78 20.70 47.22
N PHE A 766 -8.11 21.90 46.76
CA PHE A 766 -7.53 23.15 47.24
C PHE A 766 -7.88 23.43 48.70
N TRP A 767 -9.15 23.29 49.11
CA TRP A 767 -9.54 23.48 50.51
C TRP A 767 -8.94 22.41 51.43
N PHE A 768 -8.88 21.15 50.98
CA PHE A 768 -8.18 20.09 51.70
C PHE A 768 -6.68 20.39 51.84
N ALA A 769 -6.04 20.95 50.81
CA ALA A 769 -4.66 21.46 50.87
C ALA A 769 -4.52 22.64 51.83
N MET A 770 -5.45 23.60 51.85
CA MET A 770 -5.44 24.73 52.79
C MET A 770 -5.51 24.30 54.26
N TRP A 771 -6.03 23.09 54.56
CA TRP A 771 -6.10 22.55 55.92
C TRP A 771 -5.04 21.48 56.25
N ASN A 772 -4.50 20.75 55.26
CA ASN A 772 -3.60 19.59 55.47
C ASN A 772 -2.34 19.59 54.58
N GLY A 773 -2.21 20.53 53.65
CA GLY A 773 -1.10 20.66 52.71
C GLY A 773 0.03 21.57 53.18
N SER A 774 0.90 21.94 52.24
CA SER A 774 2.09 22.79 52.46
C SER A 774 2.20 23.90 51.42
N PHE A 775 2.81 25.03 51.78
CA PHE A 775 3.23 26.10 50.85
C PHE A 775 4.64 25.87 50.27
N SER A 776 5.31 24.76 50.60
CA SER A 776 6.64 24.41 50.11
C SER A 776 6.71 22.94 49.69
N GLU A 777 7.34 22.70 48.54
CA GLU A 777 7.51 21.40 47.90
C GLU A 777 8.88 20.74 48.20
N LYS A 778 9.64 21.29 49.17
CA LYS A 778 10.97 20.76 49.51
C LYS A 778 10.87 19.47 50.31
N ASP A 779 11.68 18.48 49.92
CA ASP A 779 11.88 17.25 50.68
C ASP A 779 12.25 17.53 52.14
N ILE A 780 11.45 16.99 53.06
CA ILE A 780 11.68 17.09 54.50
C ILE A 780 12.34 15.81 54.98
N ASP A 781 13.51 15.98 55.62
CA ASP A 781 14.29 14.95 56.30
C ASP A 781 13.41 13.95 57.08
N ILE A 782 13.43 12.69 56.63
CA ILE A 782 12.51 11.62 57.05
C ILE A 782 12.65 11.32 58.54
N GLU A 783 13.86 11.42 59.10
CA GLU A 783 14.09 11.20 60.54
C GLU A 783 13.39 12.27 61.40
N LYS A 784 13.31 13.51 60.90
CA LYS A 784 12.59 14.61 61.57
C LYS A 784 11.08 14.49 61.43
N VAL A 785 10.59 13.89 60.33
CA VAL A 785 9.16 13.58 60.14
C VAL A 785 8.71 12.49 61.11
N ALA A 786 9.48 11.41 61.25
CA ALA A 786 9.17 10.30 62.16
C ALA A 786 9.09 10.72 63.64
N ALA A 787 9.88 11.73 64.03
CA ALA A 787 9.88 12.27 65.39
C ALA A 787 8.68 13.21 65.72
N ASN A 788 7.85 13.58 64.73
CA ASN A 788 6.75 14.53 64.90
C ASN A 788 5.39 13.90 64.56
N GLN A 789 4.74 13.32 65.57
CA GLN A 789 3.42 12.67 65.48
C GLN A 789 2.40 13.46 64.64
N ARG A 790 2.36 14.79 64.80
CA ARG A 790 1.37 15.66 64.14
C ARG A 790 1.63 15.84 62.64
N GLU A 791 2.90 15.76 62.22
CA GLU A 791 3.29 15.79 60.81
C GLU A 791 3.05 14.42 60.15
N LEU A 792 3.28 13.32 60.88
CA LEU A 792 2.94 11.97 60.45
C LEU A 792 1.42 11.82 60.21
N GLU A 793 0.60 12.30 61.14
CA GLU A 793 -0.87 12.36 61.00
C GLU A 793 -1.32 13.23 59.82
N ARG A 794 -0.61 14.34 59.52
CA ARG A 794 -0.90 15.20 58.37
C ARG A 794 -0.67 14.43 57.07
N ARG A 795 0.49 13.78 56.95
CA ARG A 795 0.89 12.98 55.78
C ARG A 795 -0.08 11.82 55.52
N GLN A 796 -0.43 11.06 56.55
CA GLN A 796 -1.41 9.98 56.43
C GLN A 796 -2.78 10.46 55.93
N LYS A 797 -3.26 11.63 56.37
CA LYS A 797 -4.51 12.23 55.86
C LYS A 797 -4.41 12.59 54.38
N VAL A 798 -3.26 13.09 53.91
CA VAL A 798 -3.05 13.39 52.48
C VAL A 798 -3.04 12.11 51.63
N GLN A 799 -2.39 11.05 52.10
CA GLN A 799 -2.37 9.75 51.42
C GLN A 799 -3.78 9.15 51.34
N GLU A 800 -4.53 9.17 52.44
CA GLU A 800 -5.91 8.67 52.49
C GLU A 800 -6.85 9.49 51.60
N PHE A 801 -6.70 10.83 51.53
CA PHE A 801 -7.45 11.66 50.58
C PHE A 801 -7.17 11.27 49.11
N TYR A 802 -5.90 11.05 48.74
CA TYR A 802 -5.56 10.56 47.41
C TYR A 802 -6.08 9.15 47.13
N LYS A 803 -6.05 8.25 48.13
CA LYS A 803 -6.61 6.90 48.04
C LYS A 803 -8.12 6.93 47.82
N GLN A 804 -8.87 7.69 48.61
CA GLN A 804 -10.31 7.85 48.45
C GLN A 804 -10.68 8.47 47.09
N ARG A 805 -9.98 9.51 46.64
CA ARG A 805 -10.22 10.11 45.31
C ARG A 805 -9.89 9.18 44.13
N LEU A 806 -8.95 8.25 44.28
CA LEU A 806 -8.69 7.22 43.26
C LEU A 806 -9.81 6.17 43.25
N LEU A 807 -10.31 5.77 44.43
CA LEU A 807 -11.41 4.83 44.57
C LEU A 807 -12.73 5.39 44.03
N GLU A 808 -13.07 6.65 44.35
CA GLU A 808 -14.21 7.37 43.74
C GLU A 808 -14.13 7.36 42.21
N LYS A 809 -12.99 7.73 41.63
CA LYS A 809 -12.80 7.78 40.18
C LYS A 809 -12.88 6.40 39.52
N LYS A 810 -12.46 5.33 40.19
CA LYS A 810 -12.62 3.95 39.68
C LYS A 810 -14.04 3.40 39.89
N ALA A 811 -14.75 3.85 40.92
CA ALA A 811 -16.15 3.48 41.15
C ALA A 811 -17.13 4.18 40.18
N LEU A 812 -16.73 5.32 39.61
CA LEU A 812 -17.45 6.07 38.57
C LEU A 812 -17.24 5.53 37.14
N GLY A 813 -16.47 4.44 36.97
CA GLY A 813 -16.29 3.76 35.69
C GLY A 813 -15.11 4.22 34.82
N SER A 814 -14.92 3.52 33.70
CA SER A 814 -14.03 3.88 32.60
C SER A 814 -14.55 5.11 31.84
N SER A 815 -13.69 5.72 31.03
CA SER A 815 -14.12 6.65 29.98
C SER A 815 -15.07 6.03 28.95
N GLU A 816 -15.12 4.69 28.85
CA GLU A 816 -16.09 3.97 28.00
C GLU A 816 -17.48 3.87 28.66
N ASP A 817 -17.55 3.66 29.98
CA ASP A 817 -18.84 3.60 30.70
C ASP A 817 -19.58 4.95 30.58
N VAL A 818 -18.85 6.06 30.71
CA VAL A 818 -19.35 7.43 30.48
C VAL A 818 -19.75 7.67 29.00
N TRP A 819 -19.19 6.89 28.06
CA TRP A 819 -19.54 6.96 26.64
C TRP A 819 -20.82 6.16 26.31
N ASP A 820 -21.12 5.12 27.07
CA ASP A 820 -22.35 4.34 26.91
C ASP A 820 -23.54 4.95 27.66
N GLU A 821 -23.33 5.61 28.80
CA GLU A 821 -24.31 6.57 29.33
C GLU A 821 -24.64 7.67 28.32
N ARG A 822 -23.63 8.20 27.60
CA ARG A 822 -23.86 9.18 26.51
C ARG A 822 -24.74 8.61 25.39
N LYS A 823 -24.57 7.35 24.97
CA LYS A 823 -25.49 6.71 23.98
C LYS A 823 -26.93 6.70 24.51
N THR A 824 -27.13 6.38 25.79
CA THR A 824 -28.47 6.32 26.40
C THR A 824 -29.12 7.71 26.53
N LEU A 825 -28.34 8.74 26.88
CA LEU A 825 -28.81 10.13 26.95
C LEU A 825 -29.10 10.73 25.55
N LEU A 826 -28.27 10.44 24.54
CA LEU A 826 -28.49 10.87 23.16
C LEU A 826 -29.77 10.28 22.54
N ASN A 827 -30.23 9.12 23.03
CA ASN A 827 -31.52 8.52 22.66
C ASN A 827 -32.74 9.20 23.33
N ARG A 828 -32.55 10.17 24.23
CA ARG A 828 -33.61 10.98 24.86
C ARG A 828 -33.21 12.46 24.99
N PRO A 829 -32.94 13.17 23.88
CA PRO A 829 -32.36 14.52 23.93
C PRO A 829 -33.34 15.59 24.46
N PHE A 830 -34.66 15.35 24.40
CA PHE A 830 -35.69 16.28 24.85
C PHE A 830 -36.90 15.54 25.45
N MET A 831 -36.91 15.33 26.78
CA MET A 831 -38.12 15.19 27.61
C MET A 831 -37.75 15.15 29.11
N GLU A 832 -37.99 16.29 29.77
CA GLU A 832 -38.37 16.47 31.18
C GLU A 832 -37.82 15.52 32.26
N ASN A 833 -36.91 16.05 33.10
CA ASN A 833 -37.20 16.31 34.52
C ASN A 833 -36.09 17.14 35.21
N VAL A 834 -36.15 18.47 35.06
CA VAL A 834 -35.56 19.43 36.01
C VAL A 834 -36.64 20.46 36.30
N SER A 835 -37.04 20.60 37.56
CA SER A 835 -38.09 21.55 37.95
C SER A 835 -37.57 23.00 37.87
N PRO A 836 -38.43 23.98 37.50
CA PRO A 836 -38.00 25.37 37.30
C PRO A 836 -37.84 26.13 38.63
N GLN A 837 -36.86 25.71 39.45
CA GLN A 837 -36.56 26.33 40.76
C GLN A 837 -35.07 26.56 41.05
N SER A 838 -34.13 26.02 40.26
CA SER A 838 -32.69 26.16 40.51
C SER A 838 -31.99 27.28 39.74
N PHE A 839 -32.72 28.10 38.98
CA PHE A 839 -32.17 29.22 38.18
C PHE A 839 -32.14 30.54 38.96
N GLN A 840 -31.78 30.51 40.25
CA GLN A 840 -31.66 31.73 41.08
C GLN A 840 -30.72 31.62 42.30
N GLU A 841 -29.50 31.12 42.10
CA GLU A 841 -28.32 31.33 42.97
C GLU A 841 -27.02 31.28 42.14
#